data_AF-A0A2S7XJD9-F1
#
_entry.id   AF-A0A2S7XJD9-F1
#
_cell.length_a   1.000
_cell.length_b   1.000
_cell.length_c   1.000
_cell.angle_alpha   90.00
_cell.angle_beta   90.00
_cell.angle_gamma   90.00
#
_symmetry.space_group_name_H-M   'P 1'
#
loop_
_entity.id
_entity.type
_entity.pdbx_description
1 polymer ?
#
loop_
_entity_poly.entity_id
_entity_poly.type
_entity_poly.pdbx_seq_one_letter_code
_entity_poly.pdbx_strand_id
1 'polypeptide(L)'
;MKKSLICCLISLCFNGGAVAYEDVADGAAVSMLSRLQNQDVIYIDAKNWNESVDNVIKYTDMNNEIVGSNKKYLIDFSRVTDPELKEKKKSLLRNNIGLSFEEDFLIITRHKGKLMFSPLNGENDANLFTLDSSDEYYPPVAALSSSENESGKSGSLPHVSFYLEVNKQITDAECSFPNSLVWDRGSRTFCNNGNISLIYQVILERSLQFGTSAAATPDAKIVRISLDDNTSGTGIHLNEQLSERVNNAGYQVVSGWAIEWSASAIAQDYLFDFSASNKKAQILKTFPRENINANYSVTESSGFNVGVSAGAEVSAEGPKGSLQANASYNQTKSLTFNTSDYRVERNSNSPNHVSFKWNREQYATSESLLASWTNPVWVTDYPVDLGLVKPIGYASFVPKFDVIYKASPNETGTTVFTIDSSVNMRPIYNRSWYYFYGIGAHQTYYGVEDSPLRRINKPASFTVDWDHPVFTGGRPVNLQLASFNSRCINADENGNLSPSICSSNSVTQSFIYDQYNRYASAVNTKKCLDGQNLTTLNSCNFNLSQRWEWHGDKLQNVYVKGDVGTAEYLSHNKLTGKIGLSTEENTEQGIRTITSYTSVFEPSNVNNKSLTIFADTDYSGDRLSIQDSISDLENMNNRLSSYTIPDGWEVIFFEGKNFTGGFYTRNSSSSYASDFNDSIESIRINRQ
;
A
#
# COMPACT_ATOMS: atom_id res chain seq x y z
N MET A 1 -45.43 -40.26 -14.35
CA MET A 1 -44.20 -41.09 -14.49
C MET A 1 -43.07 -40.39 -13.75
N LYS A 2 -42.38 -41.15 -12.89
CA LYS A 2 -41.31 -40.72 -11.98
C LYS A 2 -40.04 -40.25 -12.72
N LYS A 3 -39.32 -39.30 -12.14
CA LYS A 3 -37.84 -39.17 -12.12
C LYS A 3 -37.50 -38.04 -11.12
N SER A 4 -37.36 -38.36 -9.84
CA SER A 4 -36.14 -38.80 -9.13
C SER A 4 -35.28 -37.61 -8.70
N LEU A 5 -35.54 -37.17 -7.46
CA LEU A 5 -34.64 -36.43 -6.59
C LEU A 5 -33.33 -37.22 -6.43
N ILE A 6 -32.19 -36.54 -6.56
CA ILE A 6 -30.91 -37.01 -6.03
C ILE A 6 -30.46 -35.94 -5.04
N CYS A 7 -30.66 -36.21 -3.76
CA CYS A 7 -29.97 -35.53 -2.67
C CYS A 7 -28.56 -36.11 -2.58
N CYS A 8 -27.53 -35.29 -2.79
CA CYS A 8 -26.19 -35.59 -2.29
C CYS A 8 -26.04 -34.92 -0.91
N LEU A 9 -26.12 -35.74 0.13
CA LEU A 9 -25.62 -35.43 1.46
C LEU A 9 -24.10 -35.56 1.42
N ILE A 10 -23.39 -34.43 1.45
CA ILE A 10 -21.97 -34.39 1.80
C ILE A 10 -21.90 -33.92 3.25
N SER A 11 -21.63 -34.86 4.15
CA SER A 11 -21.16 -34.60 5.50
C SER A 11 -19.66 -34.31 5.41
N LEU A 12 -19.23 -33.13 5.84
CA LEU A 12 -17.83 -32.81 6.06
C LEU A 12 -17.73 -31.99 7.35
N CYS A 13 -17.24 -32.64 8.39
CA CYS A 13 -16.72 -32.00 9.59
C CYS A 13 -15.42 -31.26 9.22
N PHE A 14 -15.38 -29.96 9.43
CA PHE A 14 -14.12 -29.22 9.65
C PHE A 14 -14.31 -28.23 10.81
N ASN A 15 -13.53 -28.44 11.85
CA ASN A 15 -13.27 -27.47 12.92
C ASN A 15 -12.24 -26.45 12.39
N GLY A 16 -12.59 -25.18 12.49
CA GLY A 16 -11.77 -24.04 12.06
C GLY A 16 -12.66 -23.00 11.40
N GLY A 17 -13.15 -22.04 12.18
CA GLY A 17 -14.08 -21.01 11.68
C GLY A 17 -13.40 -20.10 10.66
N ALA A 18 -13.58 -20.39 9.37
CA ALA A 18 -13.50 -19.39 8.32
C ALA A 18 -14.91 -18.86 8.08
N VAL A 19 -15.12 -17.56 8.28
CA VAL A 19 -16.38 -16.91 7.90
C VAL A 19 -16.36 -16.79 6.38
N ALA A 20 -17.13 -17.61 5.67
CA ALA A 20 -17.25 -17.48 4.23
C ALA A 20 -18.15 -16.29 3.91
N TYR A 21 -17.58 -15.21 3.36
CA TYR A 21 -18.28 -14.02 2.89
C TYR A 21 -18.88 -14.19 1.48
N GLU A 22 -19.04 -15.42 1.02
CA GLU A 22 -19.38 -15.72 -0.37
C GLU A 22 -20.88 -15.51 -0.62
N ASP A 23 -21.19 -14.43 -1.33
CA ASP A 23 -22.55 -14.13 -1.79
C ASP A 23 -22.83 -14.79 -3.14
N VAL A 24 -24.12 -15.00 -3.45
CA VAL A 24 -24.53 -15.41 -4.80
C VAL A 24 -24.51 -14.19 -5.70
N ALA A 25 -23.70 -14.24 -6.77
CA ALA A 25 -23.62 -13.18 -7.77
C ALA A 25 -24.99 -12.87 -8.40
N ASP A 26 -25.30 -11.59 -8.56
CA ASP A 26 -26.54 -11.10 -9.17
C ASP A 26 -26.28 -9.82 -9.99
N GLY A 27 -27.19 -9.48 -10.89
CA GLY A 27 -27.08 -8.31 -11.76
C GLY A 27 -25.84 -8.33 -12.65
N ALA A 28 -25.15 -7.18 -12.67
CA ALA A 28 -23.92 -6.93 -13.40
C ALA A 28 -22.81 -7.97 -13.15
N ALA A 29 -22.66 -8.38 -11.88
CA ALA A 29 -21.59 -9.27 -11.44
C ALA A 29 -21.67 -10.65 -12.10
N VAL A 30 -22.87 -11.14 -12.47
CA VAL A 30 -23.03 -12.42 -13.19
C VAL A 30 -22.32 -12.37 -14.54
N SER A 31 -22.50 -11.28 -15.29
CA SER A 31 -21.85 -11.06 -16.58
C SER A 31 -20.33 -10.86 -16.41
N MET A 32 -19.90 -10.22 -15.34
CA MET A 32 -18.48 -10.05 -15.02
C MET A 32 -17.81 -11.39 -14.72
N LEU A 33 -18.32 -12.14 -13.75
CA LEU A 33 -17.72 -13.40 -13.32
C LEU A 33 -17.79 -14.49 -14.39
N SER A 34 -18.84 -14.53 -15.21
CA SER A 34 -18.94 -15.50 -16.32
C SER A 34 -17.92 -15.29 -17.45
N ARG A 35 -17.26 -14.13 -17.51
CA ARG A 35 -16.17 -13.86 -18.46
C ARG A 35 -14.80 -14.28 -17.94
N LEU A 36 -14.69 -14.59 -16.65
CA LEU A 36 -13.45 -15.00 -16.01
C LEU A 36 -13.21 -16.50 -16.24
N GLN A 37 -11.94 -16.86 -16.38
CA GLN A 37 -11.50 -18.26 -16.37
C GLN A 37 -11.32 -18.78 -14.95
N ASN A 38 -10.92 -17.90 -14.02
CA ASN A 38 -10.72 -18.23 -12.63
C ASN A 38 -12.06 -18.38 -11.90
N GLN A 39 -12.31 -19.57 -11.35
CA GLN A 39 -13.52 -19.87 -10.57
C GLN A 39 -13.36 -19.59 -9.07
N ASP A 40 -12.15 -19.30 -8.59
CA ASP A 40 -11.84 -19.10 -7.17
C ASP A 40 -11.94 -17.61 -6.74
N VAL A 41 -12.86 -16.87 -7.36
CA VAL A 41 -13.12 -15.47 -7.02
C VAL A 41 -14.23 -15.39 -5.97
N ILE A 42 -13.93 -14.80 -4.81
CA ILE A 42 -14.93 -14.50 -3.79
C ILE A 42 -15.69 -13.24 -4.20
N TYR A 43 -16.97 -13.40 -4.46
CA TYR A 43 -17.90 -12.30 -4.69
C TYR A 43 -18.57 -11.86 -3.39
N ILE A 44 -18.60 -10.54 -3.16
CA ILE A 44 -19.26 -9.90 -2.01
C ILE A 44 -20.23 -8.84 -2.51
N ASP A 45 -21.49 -8.93 -2.08
CA ASP A 45 -22.51 -7.93 -2.36
C ASP A 45 -22.71 -7.00 -1.15
N ALA A 46 -22.28 -5.74 -1.29
CA ALA A 46 -22.40 -4.75 -0.22
C ALA A 46 -23.86 -4.41 0.13
N LYS A 47 -24.84 -4.82 -0.69
CA LYS A 47 -26.27 -4.72 -0.36
C LYS A 47 -26.63 -5.59 0.85
N ASN A 48 -25.97 -6.73 1.02
CA ASN A 48 -26.24 -7.67 2.11
C ASN A 48 -25.65 -7.22 3.44
N TRP A 49 -24.70 -6.28 3.43
CA TRP A 49 -24.13 -5.73 4.66
C TRP A 49 -25.22 -5.13 5.53
N ASN A 50 -25.16 -5.32 6.84
CA ASN A 50 -26.06 -4.67 7.79
C ASN A 50 -25.30 -3.60 8.60
N GLU A 51 -26.02 -2.77 9.35
CA GLU A 51 -25.39 -1.72 10.17
C GLU A 51 -24.64 -2.30 11.39
N SER A 52 -24.83 -3.58 11.71
CA SER A 52 -24.24 -4.22 12.89
C SER A 52 -22.85 -4.83 12.65
N VAL A 53 -22.13 -4.38 11.60
CA VAL A 53 -20.73 -4.66 11.17
C VAL A 53 -20.28 -6.14 11.08
N ASP A 54 -21.02 -7.10 11.64
CA ASP A 54 -20.69 -8.52 11.74
C ASP A 54 -20.48 -9.20 10.39
N ASN A 55 -21.13 -8.71 9.33
CA ASN A 55 -21.02 -9.24 7.98
C ASN A 55 -20.22 -8.35 7.01
N VAL A 56 -19.63 -7.27 7.52
CA VAL A 56 -18.69 -6.45 6.74
C VAL A 56 -17.31 -7.07 6.89
N ILE A 57 -16.60 -7.18 5.78
CA ILE A 57 -15.29 -7.80 5.78
C ILE A 57 -14.26 -6.95 6.55
N LYS A 58 -13.46 -7.60 7.40
CA LYS A 58 -12.44 -6.96 8.23
C LYS A 58 -11.08 -7.02 7.54
N TYR A 59 -10.23 -6.02 7.80
CA TYR A 59 -8.88 -5.96 7.24
C TYR A 59 -8.06 -7.23 7.53
N THR A 60 -8.12 -7.76 8.75
CA THR A 60 -7.39 -8.97 9.15
C THR A 60 -7.83 -10.21 8.35
N ASP A 61 -9.13 -10.33 8.11
CA ASP A 61 -9.70 -11.48 7.40
C ASP A 61 -9.34 -11.40 5.92
N MET A 62 -9.51 -10.22 5.30
CA MET A 62 -9.04 -9.97 3.92
C MET A 62 -7.56 -10.27 3.79
N ASN A 63 -6.74 -9.78 4.71
CA ASN A 63 -5.30 -9.97 4.61
C ASN A 63 -4.92 -11.45 4.73
N ASN A 64 -5.52 -12.19 5.68
CA ASN A 64 -5.25 -13.63 5.83
C ASN A 64 -5.68 -14.43 4.59
N GLU A 65 -6.84 -14.11 4.01
CA GLU A 65 -7.35 -14.83 2.85
C GLU A 65 -6.63 -14.46 1.55
N ILE A 66 -6.40 -13.17 1.31
CA ILE A 66 -5.78 -12.66 0.08
C ILE A 66 -4.26 -12.83 0.14
N VAL A 67 -3.61 -12.38 1.20
CA VAL A 67 -2.15 -12.49 1.30
C VAL A 67 -1.74 -13.90 1.68
N GLY A 68 -2.41 -14.51 2.68
CA GLY A 68 -2.05 -15.83 3.19
C GLY A 68 -2.51 -17.00 2.30
N SER A 69 -3.69 -16.90 1.69
CA SER A 69 -4.30 -17.99 0.91
C SER A 69 -4.48 -17.67 -0.58
N ASN A 70 -3.95 -16.53 -1.05
CA ASN A 70 -4.03 -16.08 -2.44
C ASN A 70 -5.45 -16.00 -3.03
N LYS A 71 -6.46 -15.81 -2.17
CA LYS A 71 -7.82 -15.60 -2.63
C LYS A 71 -7.96 -14.24 -3.32
N LYS A 72 -8.94 -14.12 -4.21
CA LYS A 72 -9.24 -12.87 -4.90
C LYS A 72 -10.67 -12.44 -4.66
N TYR A 73 -10.87 -11.15 -4.50
CA TYR A 73 -12.14 -10.58 -4.08
C TYR A 73 -12.70 -9.63 -5.14
N LEU A 74 -14.01 -9.70 -5.36
CA LEU A 74 -14.79 -8.72 -6.10
C LEU A 74 -15.91 -8.21 -5.19
N ILE A 75 -15.82 -6.95 -4.76
CA ILE A 75 -16.84 -6.27 -3.96
C ILE A 75 -17.74 -5.43 -4.87
N ASP A 76 -19.05 -5.61 -4.75
CA ASP A 76 -20.08 -4.95 -5.56
C ASP A 76 -20.98 -4.03 -4.70
N PHE A 77 -20.99 -2.74 -5.02
CA PHE A 77 -21.86 -1.70 -4.48
C PHE A 77 -22.95 -1.25 -5.47
N SER A 78 -22.91 -1.72 -6.72
CA SER A 78 -23.81 -1.29 -7.81
C SER A 78 -25.28 -1.59 -7.52
N ARG A 79 -25.56 -2.64 -6.74
CA ARG A 79 -26.92 -3.03 -6.34
C ARG A 79 -27.53 -2.13 -5.26
N VAL A 80 -26.74 -1.26 -4.64
CA VAL A 80 -27.23 -0.24 -3.69
C VAL A 80 -27.58 1.02 -4.47
N THR A 81 -28.82 1.13 -4.93
CA THR A 81 -29.24 2.22 -5.84
C THR A 81 -29.46 3.57 -5.14
N ASP A 82 -29.76 3.55 -3.85
CA ASP A 82 -29.95 4.76 -3.05
C ASP A 82 -28.58 5.40 -2.70
N PRO A 83 -28.32 6.66 -3.09
CA PRO A 83 -27.00 7.27 -2.89
C PRO A 83 -26.60 7.42 -1.42
N GLU A 84 -27.54 7.76 -0.53
CA GLU A 84 -27.24 7.92 0.90
C GLU A 84 -26.91 6.57 1.55
N LEU A 85 -27.69 5.54 1.23
CA LEU A 85 -27.42 4.18 1.67
C LEU A 85 -26.09 3.65 1.11
N LYS A 86 -25.77 3.95 -0.15
CA LYS A 86 -24.49 3.56 -0.77
C LYS A 86 -23.32 4.17 -0.02
N GLU A 87 -23.36 5.47 0.30
CA GLU A 87 -22.30 6.11 1.10
C GLU A 87 -22.22 5.52 2.51
N LYS A 88 -23.35 5.17 3.14
CA LYS A 88 -23.34 4.43 4.41
C LYS A 88 -22.61 3.09 4.29
N LYS A 89 -22.88 2.30 3.23
CA LYS A 89 -22.17 1.03 2.98
C LYS A 89 -20.68 1.23 2.73
N LYS A 90 -20.31 2.24 1.94
CA LYS A 90 -18.91 2.59 1.69
C LYS A 90 -18.20 3.05 2.97
N SER A 91 -18.91 3.74 3.86
CA SER A 91 -18.41 4.08 5.19
C SER A 91 -18.16 2.85 6.05
N LEU A 92 -18.96 1.79 5.94
CA LEU A 92 -18.70 0.53 6.66
C LEU A 92 -17.38 -0.09 6.22
N LEU A 93 -17.11 -0.13 4.91
CA LEU A 93 -15.81 -0.58 4.39
C LEU A 93 -14.69 0.31 4.93
N ARG A 94 -14.82 1.64 4.77
CA ARG A 94 -13.83 2.63 5.23
C ARG A 94 -13.49 2.50 6.72
N ASN A 95 -14.48 2.25 7.57
CA ASN A 95 -14.27 2.09 9.00
C ASN A 95 -13.50 0.80 9.34
N ASN A 96 -13.67 -0.26 8.54
CA ASN A 96 -13.04 -1.56 8.79
C ASN A 96 -11.64 -1.70 8.16
N ILE A 97 -11.38 -1.00 7.06
CA ILE A 97 -10.14 -1.17 6.28
C ILE A 97 -9.30 0.13 6.18
N GLY A 98 -9.84 1.25 6.66
CA GLY A 98 -9.20 2.57 6.65
C GLY A 98 -9.35 3.37 5.37
N LEU A 99 -9.98 2.81 4.34
CA LEU A 99 -10.14 3.44 3.03
C LEU A 99 -11.42 2.98 2.30
N SER A 100 -11.89 3.79 1.37
CA SER A 100 -12.98 3.43 0.45
C SER A 100 -12.80 4.08 -0.93
N PHE A 101 -13.60 3.65 -1.91
CA PHE A 101 -13.53 4.08 -3.31
C PHE A 101 -14.89 4.62 -3.79
N GLU A 102 -14.87 5.51 -4.78
CA GLU A 102 -16.10 6.09 -5.36
C GLU A 102 -16.77 5.14 -6.36
N GLU A 103 -16.00 4.24 -6.95
CA GLU A 103 -16.45 3.21 -7.89
C GLU A 103 -17.36 2.17 -7.24
N ASP A 104 -18.23 1.57 -8.05
CA ASP A 104 -19.19 0.57 -7.57
C ASP A 104 -18.61 -0.83 -7.49
N PHE A 105 -17.54 -1.12 -8.24
CA PHE A 105 -16.87 -2.41 -8.19
C PHE A 105 -15.42 -2.23 -7.75
N LEU A 106 -14.98 -3.09 -6.85
CA LEU A 106 -13.62 -3.08 -6.30
C LEU A 106 -13.04 -4.49 -6.34
N ILE A 107 -11.92 -4.64 -7.04
CA ILE A 107 -11.11 -5.85 -6.97
C ILE A 107 -10.09 -5.69 -5.84
N ILE A 108 -9.89 -6.76 -5.08
CA ILE A 108 -8.82 -6.85 -4.09
C ILE A 108 -8.02 -8.12 -4.34
N THR A 109 -6.72 -7.94 -4.57
CA THR A 109 -5.75 -9.01 -4.86
C THR A 109 -4.48 -8.83 -4.04
N ARG A 110 -3.53 -9.76 -4.17
CA ARG A 110 -2.22 -9.70 -3.51
C ARG A 110 -1.21 -9.04 -4.44
N HIS A 111 -0.43 -8.09 -3.92
CA HIS A 111 0.77 -7.59 -4.59
C HIS A 111 1.90 -7.43 -3.58
N LYS A 112 3.05 -8.08 -3.82
CA LYS A 112 4.25 -8.00 -2.96
C LYS A 112 3.95 -8.22 -1.46
N GLY A 113 3.09 -9.18 -1.16
CA GLY A 113 2.74 -9.54 0.22
C GLY A 113 1.79 -8.55 0.92
N LYS A 114 1.18 -7.61 0.19
CA LYS A 114 0.19 -6.66 0.70
C LYS A 114 -1.07 -6.68 -0.16
N LEU A 115 -2.13 -6.07 0.34
CA LEU A 115 -3.37 -5.87 -0.42
C LEU A 115 -3.14 -4.88 -1.57
N MET A 116 -3.64 -5.22 -2.75
CA MET A 116 -3.75 -4.35 -3.90
C MET A 116 -5.23 -4.12 -4.21
N PHE A 117 -5.59 -2.85 -4.37
CA PHE A 117 -6.94 -2.41 -4.68
C PHE A 117 -7.00 -1.92 -6.13
N SER A 118 -7.98 -2.42 -6.87
CA SER A 118 -8.21 -2.07 -8.28
C SER A 118 -9.68 -1.68 -8.48
N PRO A 119 -10.04 -0.40 -8.33
CA PRO A 119 -11.39 0.07 -8.57
C PRO A 119 -11.74 0.01 -10.07
N LEU A 120 -12.96 -0.40 -10.41
CA LEU A 120 -13.40 -0.54 -11.80
C LEU A 120 -14.39 0.55 -12.19
N ASN A 121 -14.22 1.11 -13.39
CA ASN A 121 -15.11 2.15 -13.92
C ASN A 121 -16.50 1.60 -14.31
N GLY A 122 -16.67 0.28 -14.34
CA GLY A 122 -17.92 -0.40 -14.66
C GLY A 122 -17.70 -1.83 -15.09
N GLU A 123 -18.76 -2.47 -15.56
CA GLU A 123 -18.78 -3.91 -15.86
C GLU A 123 -17.84 -4.31 -16.99
N ASN A 124 -17.54 -3.41 -17.91
CA ASN A 124 -16.69 -3.67 -19.08
C ASN A 124 -15.25 -3.17 -18.90
N ASP A 125 -14.86 -2.83 -17.68
CA ASP A 125 -13.49 -2.44 -17.40
C ASP A 125 -12.55 -3.65 -17.64
N ALA A 126 -11.52 -3.45 -18.47
CA ALA A 126 -10.56 -4.51 -18.82
C ALA A 126 -9.77 -5.00 -17.61
N ASN A 127 -9.69 -4.21 -16.54
CA ASN A 127 -9.03 -4.59 -15.30
C ASN A 127 -9.75 -5.75 -14.58
N LEU A 128 -10.97 -6.11 -14.99
CA LEU A 128 -11.65 -7.31 -14.52
C LEU A 128 -10.79 -8.58 -14.69
N PHE A 129 -10.05 -8.69 -15.78
CA PHE A 129 -9.22 -9.87 -16.09
C PHE A 129 -7.97 -10.00 -15.20
N THR A 130 -7.69 -9.03 -14.32
CA THR A 130 -6.69 -9.20 -13.25
C THR A 130 -7.09 -10.33 -12.28
N LEU A 131 -8.38 -10.67 -12.21
CA LEU A 131 -8.87 -11.82 -11.45
C LEU A 131 -8.44 -13.16 -12.06
N ASP A 132 -8.13 -13.20 -13.36
CA ASP A 132 -7.65 -14.40 -14.05
C ASP A 132 -6.14 -14.62 -13.93
N SER A 133 -5.38 -13.64 -13.44
CA SER A 133 -3.93 -13.81 -13.28
C SER A 133 -3.63 -14.99 -12.34
N SER A 134 -2.95 -16.02 -12.81
CA SER A 134 -2.30 -16.96 -11.90
C SER A 134 -1.08 -16.23 -11.35
N ASP A 135 -1.22 -15.52 -10.22
CA ASP A 135 -0.04 -15.23 -9.43
C ASP A 135 0.55 -16.60 -9.10
N GLU A 136 1.71 -16.95 -9.65
CA GLU A 136 2.40 -18.19 -9.29
C GLU A 136 2.48 -18.21 -7.77
N TYR A 137 1.73 -19.13 -7.16
CA TYR A 137 1.75 -19.35 -5.73
C TYR A 137 3.11 -19.96 -5.39
N TYR A 138 4.09 -19.09 -5.21
CA TYR A 138 5.22 -19.40 -4.37
C TYR A 138 4.70 -19.24 -2.94
N PRO A 139 4.52 -20.33 -2.14
CA PRO A 139 4.52 -20.15 -0.69
C PRO A 139 5.78 -19.33 -0.39
N PRO A 140 5.74 -18.34 0.52
CA PRO A 140 6.79 -17.34 0.62
C PRO A 140 8.16 -18.01 0.79
N VAL A 141 8.85 -18.23 -0.34
CA VAL A 141 10.28 -18.00 -0.44
C VAL A 141 10.38 -16.58 0.04
N ALA A 142 11.12 -16.35 1.12
CA ALA A 142 11.37 -15.01 1.62
C ALA A 142 11.55 -14.13 0.39
N ALA A 143 10.57 -13.25 0.13
CA ALA A 143 10.81 -12.15 -0.75
C ALA A 143 12.13 -11.61 -0.21
N LEU A 144 13.16 -11.56 -1.07
CA LEU A 144 14.32 -10.71 -0.85
C LEU A 144 13.74 -9.50 -0.16
N SER A 145 13.99 -9.41 1.15
CA SER A 145 13.44 -8.35 1.97
C SER A 145 13.74 -7.12 1.14
N SER A 146 12.70 -6.43 0.68
CA SER A 146 12.91 -5.13 0.05
C SER A 146 13.91 -4.47 0.96
N SER A 147 15.09 -4.17 0.44
CA SER A 147 16.13 -3.52 1.19
C SER A 147 15.66 -2.09 1.44
N GLU A 148 14.61 -1.94 2.24
CA GLU A 148 14.56 -0.89 3.24
C GLU A 148 15.84 -1.16 4.04
N ASN A 149 16.89 -0.41 3.75
CA ASN A 149 18.03 -0.31 4.66
C ASN A 149 17.49 0.40 5.91
N GLU A 150 16.74 -0.35 6.71
CA GLU A 150 16.13 0.03 7.98
C GLU A 150 17.25 0.19 9.00
N SER A 151 17.90 1.35 8.96
CA SER A 151 18.79 1.78 10.04
C SER A 151 17.95 2.43 11.14
N GLY A 152 17.33 1.58 11.97
CA GLY A 152 16.53 2.03 13.11
C GLY A 152 16.01 0.84 13.91
N LYS A 153 16.34 0.81 15.21
CA LYS A 153 15.99 -0.27 16.14
C LYS A 153 14.51 -0.63 16.05
N SER A 154 14.26 -1.92 15.87
CA SER A 154 12.99 -2.55 15.55
C SER A 154 11.91 -2.23 16.59
N GLY A 155 11.03 -1.33 16.20
CA GLY A 155 9.72 -1.13 16.80
C GLY A 155 8.80 -0.64 15.71
N SER A 156 8.35 -1.55 14.83
CA SER A 156 7.34 -1.33 13.77
C SER A 156 6.37 -0.16 14.04
N LEU A 157 6.50 0.91 13.27
CA LEU A 157 5.56 2.02 13.29
C LEU A 157 4.16 1.51 12.94
N PRO A 158 3.10 1.76 13.73
CA PRO A 158 1.75 1.42 13.32
C PRO A 158 1.38 2.17 12.03
N HIS A 159 1.15 1.42 10.96
CA HIS A 159 0.83 1.97 9.65
C HIS A 159 -0.10 1.04 8.88
N VAL A 160 -0.87 1.59 7.95
CA VAL A 160 -1.63 0.83 6.95
C VAL A 160 -0.92 1.03 5.61
N SER A 161 -0.50 -0.06 4.96
CA SER A 161 0.15 -0.01 3.65
C SER A 161 -0.57 -0.90 2.66
N PHE A 162 -0.83 -0.34 1.47
CA PHE A 162 -1.49 -1.04 0.37
C PHE A 162 -1.01 -0.53 -0.98
N TYR A 163 -1.38 -1.26 -2.02
CA TYR A 163 -1.16 -0.89 -3.41
C TYR A 163 -2.46 -0.46 -4.08
N LEU A 164 -2.37 0.53 -4.98
CA LEU A 164 -3.47 0.99 -5.81
C LEU A 164 -3.09 0.81 -7.28
N GLU A 165 -3.83 -0.06 -7.98
CA GLU A 165 -3.61 -0.31 -9.40
C GLU A 165 -4.31 0.75 -10.26
N VAL A 166 -3.58 1.28 -11.24
CA VAL A 166 -4.07 2.20 -12.25
C VAL A 166 -3.71 1.61 -13.61
N ASN A 167 -4.68 0.92 -14.20
CA ASN A 167 -4.53 0.25 -15.48
C ASN A 167 -5.58 0.73 -16.49
N LYS A 168 -5.14 1.05 -17.71
CA LYS A 168 -5.98 1.47 -18.85
C LYS A 168 -5.31 1.08 -20.16
N GLN A 169 -6.01 0.26 -20.96
CA GLN A 169 -5.68 0.08 -22.36
C GLN A 169 -6.06 1.33 -23.17
N ILE A 170 -5.15 1.78 -24.03
CA ILE A 170 -5.40 2.86 -25.00
C ILE A 170 -5.96 2.19 -26.26
N THR A 171 -7.20 2.52 -26.61
CA THR A 171 -7.88 1.94 -27.76
C THR A 171 -7.33 2.47 -29.08
N ASP A 172 -7.53 1.72 -30.17
CA ASP A 172 -7.16 2.17 -31.52
C ASP A 172 -7.84 3.49 -31.89
N ALA A 173 -9.09 3.68 -31.46
CA ALA A 173 -9.81 4.94 -31.67
C ALA A 173 -9.16 6.10 -30.91
N GLU A 174 -8.77 5.88 -29.64
CA GLU A 174 -8.03 6.86 -28.85
C GLU A 174 -6.66 7.18 -29.45
N CYS A 175 -5.99 6.25 -30.13
CA CYS A 175 -4.74 6.54 -30.85
C CYS A 175 -4.88 6.75 -32.36
N SER A 176 -6.09 7.06 -32.85
CA SER A 176 -6.32 7.37 -34.26
C SER A 176 -6.15 8.85 -34.60
N PHE A 177 -5.28 9.15 -35.57
CA PHE A 177 -5.00 10.49 -36.09
C PHE A 177 -5.03 10.50 -37.64
N PRO A 178 -5.12 11.68 -38.30
CA PRO A 178 -5.09 11.77 -39.75
C PRO A 178 -3.80 11.24 -40.36
N ASN A 179 -3.87 10.54 -41.50
CA ASN A 179 -2.69 10.09 -42.23
C ASN A 179 -1.88 11.26 -42.81
N SER A 180 -2.55 12.37 -43.11
CA SER A 180 -1.98 13.58 -43.68
C SER A 180 -2.73 14.79 -43.11
N LEU A 181 -2.02 15.90 -42.93
CA LEU A 181 -2.57 17.18 -42.50
C LEU A 181 -2.76 18.14 -43.69
N VAL A 182 -2.16 17.84 -44.85
CA VAL A 182 -2.32 18.62 -46.09
C VAL A 182 -3.44 18.05 -46.97
N TRP A 183 -3.55 16.72 -47.04
CA TRP A 183 -4.48 16.03 -47.93
C TRP A 183 -5.44 15.14 -47.14
N ASP A 184 -6.69 15.05 -47.59
CA ASP A 184 -7.63 14.09 -47.04
C ASP A 184 -7.23 12.66 -47.45
N ARG A 185 -6.62 11.95 -46.50
CA ARG A 185 -6.12 10.57 -46.65
C ARG A 185 -6.70 9.65 -45.57
N GLY A 186 -7.82 10.03 -44.97
CA GLY A 186 -8.39 9.34 -43.81
C GLY A 186 -7.44 9.31 -42.61
N SER A 187 -7.67 8.36 -41.70
CA SER A 187 -6.95 8.21 -40.44
C SER A 187 -6.41 6.80 -40.26
N ARG A 188 -5.47 6.63 -39.34
CA ARG A 188 -5.00 5.32 -38.87
C ARG A 188 -4.65 5.38 -37.39
N THR A 189 -4.42 4.23 -36.77
CA THR A 189 -3.82 4.14 -35.43
C THR A 189 -2.32 4.46 -35.50
N PHE A 190 -1.85 5.30 -34.57
CA PHE A 190 -0.44 5.73 -34.45
C PHE A 190 0.29 5.07 -33.28
N CYS A 191 -0.39 4.20 -32.55
CA CYS A 191 0.09 3.38 -31.45
C CYS A 191 -0.14 1.91 -31.77
N ASN A 192 0.59 1.03 -31.11
CA ASN A 192 0.33 -0.41 -31.13
C ASN A 192 0.37 -0.91 -29.69
N ASN A 193 -0.72 -1.55 -29.21
CA ASN A 193 -0.87 -2.04 -27.83
C ASN A 193 -0.63 -0.96 -26.74
N GLY A 194 -1.02 0.28 -27.02
CA GLY A 194 -0.86 1.38 -26.08
C GLY A 194 -1.54 1.09 -24.73
N ASN A 195 -0.86 1.36 -23.62
CA ASN A 195 -1.39 1.12 -22.27
C ASN A 195 -0.76 2.04 -21.22
N ILE A 196 -1.49 2.22 -20.12
CA ILE A 196 -1.03 2.81 -18.87
C ILE A 196 -1.21 1.74 -17.80
N SER A 197 -0.13 1.32 -17.12
CA SER A 197 -0.15 0.30 -16.07
C SER A 197 0.79 0.70 -14.93
N LEU A 198 0.22 1.27 -13.88
CA LEU A 198 0.92 1.85 -12.74
C LEU A 198 0.38 1.25 -11.44
N ILE A 199 1.24 1.11 -10.43
CA ILE A 199 0.87 0.53 -9.14
C ILE A 199 1.41 1.46 -8.04
N TYR A 200 0.55 2.28 -7.44
CA TYR A 200 0.96 3.22 -6.40
C TYR A 200 1.07 2.52 -5.06
N GLN A 201 2.15 2.74 -4.32
CA GLN A 201 2.16 2.39 -2.90
C GLN A 201 1.61 3.56 -2.09
N VAL A 202 0.61 3.25 -1.26
CA VAL A 202 0.02 4.19 -0.30
C VAL A 202 0.33 3.72 1.12
N ILE A 203 0.71 4.67 1.97
CA ILE A 203 0.98 4.45 3.39
C ILE A 203 0.20 5.49 4.20
N LEU A 204 -0.57 5.02 5.18
CA LEU A 204 -1.29 5.81 6.17
C LEU A 204 -0.62 5.60 7.52
N GLU A 205 -0.18 6.67 8.16
CA GLU A 205 0.56 6.57 9.44
C GLU A 205 0.43 7.86 10.27
N ARG A 206 0.87 7.80 11.52
CA ARG A 206 0.96 8.96 12.42
C ARG A 206 2.41 9.27 12.72
N SER A 207 2.79 10.53 12.57
CA SER A 207 4.02 11.06 13.15
C SER A 207 3.70 11.78 14.45
N LEU A 208 4.46 11.47 15.50
CA LEU A 208 4.46 12.20 16.77
C LEU A 208 5.58 13.25 16.78
N GLN A 209 5.47 14.26 17.63
CA GLN A 209 6.54 15.24 17.81
C GLN A 209 7.70 14.65 18.62
N PHE A 210 8.89 14.61 18.05
CA PHE A 210 10.12 14.17 18.70
C PHE A 210 11.27 15.15 18.43
N GLY A 211 11.96 15.59 19.47
CA GLY A 211 13.04 16.58 19.41
C GLY A 211 12.58 18.03 19.64
N THR A 212 13.54 18.92 19.89
CA THR A 212 13.30 20.32 20.34
C THR A 212 13.73 21.40 19.34
N SER A 213 14.09 21.04 18.10
CA SER A 213 14.65 21.97 17.10
C SER A 213 13.91 21.90 15.75
N ALA A 214 14.37 22.67 14.75
CA ALA A 214 13.86 22.62 13.37
C ALA A 214 13.99 21.24 12.68
N ALA A 215 14.75 20.32 13.29
CA ALA A 215 14.87 18.92 12.86
C ALA A 215 13.87 17.98 13.57
N ALA A 216 12.95 18.51 14.38
CA ALA A 216 11.93 17.71 15.05
C ALA A 216 10.97 17.07 14.04
N THR A 217 10.52 15.86 14.36
CA THR A 217 9.46 15.22 13.59
C THR A 217 8.13 15.97 13.83
N PRO A 218 7.27 16.12 12.81
CA PRO A 218 6.01 16.82 12.98
C PRO A 218 5.01 15.94 13.75
N ASP A 219 4.19 16.55 14.62
CA ASP A 219 2.98 15.87 15.10
C ASP A 219 1.87 16.03 14.06
N ALA A 220 1.62 14.98 13.27
CA ALA A 220 0.70 15.03 12.13
C ALA A 220 0.26 13.64 11.67
N LYS A 221 -0.97 13.56 11.14
CA LYS A 221 -1.46 12.40 10.39
C LYS A 221 -0.89 12.44 8.98
N ILE A 222 -0.36 11.34 8.47
CA ILE A 222 0.42 11.29 7.23
C ILE A 222 -0.24 10.38 6.21
N VAL A 223 -0.29 10.84 4.95
CA VAL A 223 -0.63 10.02 3.78
C VAL A 223 0.52 10.14 2.79
N ARG A 224 1.22 9.03 2.55
CA ARG A 224 2.36 8.96 1.63
C ARG A 224 1.98 8.14 0.40
N ILE A 225 2.11 8.73 -0.78
CA ILE A 225 1.78 8.13 -2.08
C ILE A 225 3.05 8.12 -2.92
N SER A 226 3.43 6.96 -3.46
CA SER A 226 4.71 6.82 -4.15
C SER A 226 4.66 5.86 -5.33
N LEU A 227 5.50 6.15 -6.32
CA LEU A 227 5.99 5.20 -7.32
C LEU A 227 7.51 5.17 -7.20
N ASP A 228 8.04 4.09 -6.64
CA ASP A 228 9.48 3.93 -6.40
C ASP A 228 10.07 2.77 -7.22
N ASP A 229 11.35 2.48 -7.03
CA ASP A 229 12.07 1.40 -7.73
C ASP A 229 11.49 0.01 -7.46
N ASN A 230 10.74 -0.17 -6.38
CA ASN A 230 10.19 -1.44 -5.93
C ASN A 230 8.68 -1.57 -6.12
N THR A 231 7.98 -0.57 -6.68
CA THR A 231 6.51 -0.54 -6.67
C THR A 231 5.88 -0.14 -7.98
N SER A 232 6.68 0.28 -8.95
CA SER A 232 6.21 0.72 -10.26
C SER A 232 5.77 -0.47 -11.09
N GLY A 233 4.49 -0.50 -11.50
CA GLY A 233 3.97 -1.46 -12.48
C GLY A 233 4.72 -1.43 -13.83
N THR A 234 4.13 -1.96 -14.90
CA THR A 234 4.83 -2.09 -16.19
C THR A 234 5.13 -0.75 -16.89
N GLY A 235 4.45 0.33 -16.49
CA GLY A 235 4.69 1.68 -16.98
C GLY A 235 3.65 2.14 -18.01
N ILE A 236 4.04 3.10 -18.85
CA ILE A 236 3.25 3.62 -19.96
C ILE A 236 3.93 3.22 -21.26
N HIS A 237 3.15 2.64 -22.17
CA HIS A 237 3.58 2.17 -23.49
C HIS A 237 2.69 2.76 -24.58
N LEU A 238 3.27 3.09 -25.74
CA LEU A 238 2.57 3.54 -26.94
C LEU A 238 2.92 2.68 -28.16
N ASN A 239 4.18 2.29 -28.34
CA ASN A 239 4.67 1.52 -29.49
C ASN A 239 5.91 0.70 -29.11
N GLU A 240 6.15 -0.43 -29.76
CA GLU A 240 7.44 -1.15 -29.66
C GLU A 240 8.54 -0.48 -30.51
N GLN A 241 8.15 0.03 -31.68
CA GLN A 241 9.01 0.70 -32.64
C GLN A 241 8.24 1.83 -33.33
N LEU A 242 8.96 2.85 -33.78
CA LEU A 242 8.39 3.96 -34.55
C LEU A 242 8.46 3.63 -36.05
N SER A 243 7.41 3.98 -36.78
CA SER A 243 7.33 3.77 -38.23
C SER A 243 6.57 4.91 -38.90
N GLU A 244 6.88 5.15 -40.17
CA GLU A 244 6.30 6.21 -40.98
C GLU A 244 5.40 5.69 -42.10
N ARG A 245 4.54 6.58 -42.61
CA ARG A 245 3.85 6.41 -43.88
C ARG A 245 4.02 7.66 -44.72
N VAL A 246 4.28 7.44 -46.00
CA VAL A 246 4.37 8.50 -47.00
C VAL A 246 3.01 8.80 -47.61
N ASN A 247 2.73 10.08 -47.80
CA ASN A 247 1.57 10.59 -48.52
C ASN A 247 2.07 11.52 -49.62
N ASN A 248 1.69 11.25 -50.86
CA ASN A 248 2.07 12.06 -52.01
C ASN A 248 0.90 12.93 -52.48
N ALA A 249 1.21 14.08 -53.06
CA ALA A 249 0.25 14.89 -53.77
C ALA A 249 -0.43 14.08 -54.88
N GLY A 250 -1.76 14.16 -54.99
CA GLY A 250 -2.53 13.49 -56.04
C GLY A 250 -2.52 14.24 -57.39
N TYR A 251 -1.69 15.27 -57.52
CA TYR A 251 -1.63 16.20 -58.64
C TYR A 251 -0.18 16.58 -58.95
N GLN A 252 0.07 17.12 -60.14
CA GLN A 252 1.40 17.56 -60.54
C GLN A 252 1.82 18.80 -59.73
N VAL A 253 3.00 18.75 -59.11
CA VAL A 253 3.56 19.84 -58.29
C VAL A 253 4.75 20.45 -59.01
N VAL A 254 4.61 21.72 -59.42
CA VAL A 254 5.71 22.53 -59.98
C VAL A 254 6.42 23.31 -58.87
N SER A 255 5.64 23.91 -57.97
CA SER A 255 6.12 24.50 -56.72
C SER A 255 5.03 24.35 -55.67
N GLY A 256 5.35 23.79 -54.51
CA GLY A 256 4.35 23.47 -53.49
C GLY A 256 4.69 22.22 -52.66
N TRP A 257 3.80 21.91 -51.71
CA TRP A 257 3.84 20.65 -50.97
C TRP A 257 3.66 19.46 -51.92
N ALA A 258 4.62 18.56 -51.91
CA ALA A 258 4.63 17.39 -52.79
C ALA A 258 4.52 16.07 -52.02
N ILE A 259 5.16 15.99 -50.85
CA ILE A 259 5.20 14.80 -50.01
C ILE A 259 4.97 15.18 -48.54
N GLU A 260 4.22 14.38 -47.80
CA GLU A 260 4.10 14.46 -46.34
C GLU A 260 4.27 13.06 -45.76
N TRP A 261 5.11 12.96 -44.74
CA TRP A 261 5.26 11.75 -43.94
C TRP A 261 4.57 11.95 -42.61
N SER A 262 3.86 10.93 -42.17
CA SER A 262 3.35 10.84 -40.81
C SER A 262 3.96 9.62 -40.14
N ALA A 263 4.59 9.80 -38.98
CA ALA A 263 5.18 8.72 -38.20
C ALA A 263 4.42 8.48 -36.89
N SER A 264 4.61 7.28 -36.32
CA SER A 264 4.03 6.80 -35.07
C SER A 264 4.02 7.88 -33.98
N ALA A 265 3.00 7.83 -33.12
CA ALA A 265 2.87 8.78 -32.03
C ALA A 265 3.90 8.49 -30.93
N ILE A 266 4.43 9.58 -30.38
CA ILE A 266 5.29 9.58 -29.21
C ILE A 266 4.61 10.38 -28.10
N ALA A 267 5.07 10.24 -26.85
CA ALA A 267 4.59 11.07 -25.77
C ALA A 267 5.22 12.46 -25.86
N GLN A 268 4.43 13.50 -26.15
CA GLN A 268 4.89 14.88 -25.97
C GLN A 268 5.19 15.17 -24.51
N ASP A 269 4.33 14.65 -23.63
CA ASP A 269 4.52 14.68 -22.19
C ASP A 269 3.82 13.53 -21.49
N TYR A 270 4.30 13.21 -20.29
CA TYR A 270 3.59 12.43 -19.28
C TYR A 270 3.26 13.34 -18.10
N LEU A 271 2.05 13.24 -17.56
CA LEU A 271 1.59 14.09 -16.46
C LEU A 271 0.97 13.24 -15.35
N PHE A 272 1.42 13.49 -14.13
CA PHE A 272 0.92 12.92 -12.88
C PHE A 272 0.44 14.04 -11.98
N ASP A 273 -0.87 14.11 -11.76
CA ASP A 273 -1.51 15.16 -10.98
C ASP A 273 -2.06 14.57 -9.67
N PHE A 274 -1.72 15.20 -8.54
CA PHE A 274 -2.12 14.78 -7.21
C PHE A 274 -2.90 15.90 -6.55
N SER A 275 -4.11 15.57 -6.08
CA SER A 275 -4.95 16.52 -5.37
C SER A 275 -5.65 15.89 -4.18
N ALA A 276 -5.91 16.70 -3.15
CA ALA A 276 -6.80 16.36 -2.05
C ALA A 276 -8.07 17.21 -2.11
N SER A 277 -9.23 16.59 -1.94
CA SER A 277 -10.55 17.22 -2.15
C SER A 277 -10.88 18.37 -1.20
N ASN A 278 -10.14 18.52 -0.11
CA ASN A 278 -10.35 19.57 0.89
C ASN A 278 -9.03 20.05 1.51
N LYS A 279 -9.11 21.11 2.32
CA LYS A 279 -7.95 21.76 2.94
C LYS A 279 -7.39 21.04 4.18
N LYS A 280 -7.98 19.91 4.58
CA LYS A 280 -7.54 19.12 5.75
C LYS A 280 -6.19 18.47 5.51
N ALA A 281 -5.93 18.05 4.27
CA ALA A 281 -4.65 17.53 3.83
C ALA A 281 -3.85 18.62 3.10
N GLN A 282 -2.58 18.74 3.43
CA GLN A 282 -1.64 19.63 2.76
C GLN A 282 -0.36 18.87 2.44
N ILE A 283 0.27 19.18 1.32
CA ILE A 283 1.55 18.62 0.94
C ILE A 283 2.60 19.08 1.94
N LEU A 284 3.20 18.12 2.63
CA LEU A 284 4.33 18.33 3.51
C LEU A 284 5.64 18.33 2.72
N LYS A 285 5.79 17.36 1.80
CA LYS A 285 7.03 17.14 1.06
C LYS A 285 6.74 16.35 -0.21
N THR A 286 7.56 16.57 -1.23
CA THR A 286 7.56 15.72 -2.42
C THR A 286 8.97 15.38 -2.87
N PHE A 287 9.09 14.33 -3.67
CA PHE A 287 10.23 14.07 -4.53
C PHE A 287 9.74 13.78 -5.95
N PRO A 288 10.31 14.44 -6.97
CA PRO A 288 11.36 15.46 -6.86
C PRO A 288 10.88 16.71 -6.12
N ARG A 289 11.82 17.42 -5.47
CA ARG A 289 11.52 18.65 -4.71
C ARG A 289 11.43 19.88 -5.61
N GLU A 290 12.16 19.84 -6.71
CA GLU A 290 12.31 20.91 -7.69
C GLU A 290 12.26 20.31 -9.11
N ASN A 291 12.38 21.16 -10.12
CA ASN A 291 12.45 20.70 -11.51
C ASN A 291 13.74 19.90 -11.76
N ILE A 292 13.67 18.92 -12.65
CA ILE A 292 14.82 18.14 -13.10
C ILE A 292 15.03 18.37 -14.59
N ASN A 293 16.26 18.59 -15.03
CA ASN A 293 16.58 18.81 -16.46
C ASN A 293 16.49 17.51 -17.28
N ALA A 294 16.48 17.65 -18.61
CA ALA A 294 16.70 16.50 -19.50
C ALA A 294 18.13 15.96 -19.41
N ASN A 295 18.33 14.74 -19.92
CA ASN A 295 19.60 13.99 -19.87
C ASN A 295 20.15 13.86 -18.45
N TYR A 296 19.26 13.72 -17.47
CA TYR A 296 19.61 13.56 -16.07
C TYR A 296 19.39 12.11 -15.64
N SER A 297 20.38 11.56 -14.94
CA SER A 297 20.30 10.23 -14.33
C SER A 297 20.84 10.27 -12.92
N VAL A 298 19.97 10.05 -11.93
CA VAL A 298 20.34 9.98 -10.52
C VAL A 298 19.42 9.01 -9.79
N THR A 299 19.94 8.37 -8.76
CA THR A 299 19.12 7.71 -7.75
C THR A 299 19.08 8.59 -6.50
N GLU A 300 17.89 9.04 -6.11
CA GLU A 300 17.68 9.80 -4.88
C GLU A 300 17.04 8.92 -3.79
N SER A 301 17.43 9.16 -2.54
CA SER A 301 16.73 8.59 -1.38
C SER A 301 15.71 9.60 -0.85
N SER A 302 14.42 9.28 -0.98
CA SER A 302 13.34 9.98 -0.32
C SER A 302 13.19 9.50 1.12
N GLY A 303 13.87 10.18 2.04
CA GLY A 303 13.70 9.98 3.49
C GLY A 303 12.60 10.85 4.10
N PHE A 304 11.82 10.27 5.02
CA PHE A 304 10.87 10.96 5.88
C PHE A 304 11.02 10.47 7.33
N ASN A 305 11.25 11.41 8.25
CA ASN A 305 11.40 11.11 9.67
C ASN A 305 10.04 11.20 10.37
N VAL A 306 9.64 10.12 11.00
CA VAL A 306 8.41 9.95 11.77
C VAL A 306 8.77 9.85 13.25
N GLY A 307 8.10 10.61 14.12
CA GLY A 307 8.27 10.41 15.57
C GLY A 307 7.41 9.24 16.03
N VAL A 308 8.00 8.33 16.80
CA VAL A 308 7.37 7.05 17.15
C VAL A 308 7.40 6.79 18.64
N SER A 309 6.40 6.03 19.11
CA SER A 309 6.45 5.37 20.42
C SER A 309 7.10 3.99 20.23
N ALA A 310 8.38 3.89 20.55
CA ALA A 310 9.12 2.64 20.44
C ALA A 310 8.67 1.66 21.54
N GLY A 311 8.53 0.39 21.13
CA GLY A 311 8.24 -0.73 22.02
C GLY A 311 9.37 -1.01 23.03
N ALA A 312 9.29 -2.18 23.68
CA ALA A 312 10.08 -2.57 24.86
C ALA A 312 11.61 -2.37 24.78
N GLU A 313 12.20 -2.15 23.59
CA GLU A 313 13.63 -1.88 23.41
C GLU A 313 14.06 -0.44 23.75
N VAL A 314 13.13 0.51 23.87
CA VAL A 314 13.44 1.93 24.19
C VAL A 314 12.57 2.46 25.33
N SER A 315 11.34 1.97 25.50
CA SER A 315 10.55 2.20 26.72
C SER A 315 10.65 0.97 27.63
N ALA A 316 11.20 1.14 28.83
CA ALA A 316 11.25 0.07 29.85
C ALA A 316 9.84 -0.42 30.27
N GLU A 317 8.79 0.30 29.87
CA GLU A 317 7.40 0.08 30.25
C GLU A 317 6.63 -0.84 29.28
N GLY A 318 7.13 -1.06 28.05
CA GLY A 318 6.50 -1.95 27.06
C GLY A 318 5.03 -1.61 26.78
N PRO A 319 4.08 -2.58 26.80
CA PRO A 319 2.66 -2.31 26.55
C PRO A 319 1.97 -1.45 27.64
N LYS A 320 2.68 -1.12 28.74
CA LYS A 320 2.20 -0.23 29.80
C LYS A 320 2.61 1.23 29.56
N GLY A 321 3.50 1.51 28.60
CA GLY A 321 3.96 2.87 28.31
C GLY A 321 2.91 3.69 27.57
N SER A 322 2.66 4.91 28.02
CA SER A 322 1.74 5.82 27.32
C SER A 322 2.34 6.37 26.03
N LEU A 323 1.47 6.80 25.11
CA LEU A 323 1.88 7.31 23.81
C LEU A 323 2.69 8.61 23.95
N GLN A 324 4.01 8.48 23.95
CA GLN A 324 4.96 9.58 23.86
C GLN A 324 6.03 9.23 22.82
N ALA A 325 6.44 10.23 22.03
CA ALA A 325 7.53 10.01 21.10
C ALA A 325 8.84 9.88 21.89
N ASN A 326 9.46 8.72 21.82
CA ASN A 326 10.74 8.43 22.48
C ASN A 326 11.85 8.11 21.45
N ALA A 327 11.51 8.03 20.16
CA ALA A 327 12.43 7.82 19.06
C ALA A 327 11.92 8.49 17.77
N SER A 328 12.81 8.62 16.79
CA SER A 328 12.48 8.92 15.40
C SER A 328 12.81 7.73 14.51
N TYR A 329 11.91 7.41 13.57
CA TYR A 329 12.09 6.41 12.53
C TYR A 329 12.24 7.10 11.17
N ASN A 330 13.25 6.73 10.39
CA ASN A 330 13.47 7.29 9.05
C ASN A 330 12.97 6.29 7.98
N GLN A 331 11.84 6.61 7.36
CA GLN A 331 11.29 5.80 6.27
C GLN A 331 11.86 6.29 4.94
N THR A 332 12.63 5.43 4.27
CA THR A 332 13.33 5.78 3.02
C THR A 332 12.76 5.04 1.81
N LYS A 333 12.76 5.71 0.65
CA LYS A 333 12.42 5.13 -0.66
C LYS A 333 13.49 5.49 -1.67
N SER A 334 13.89 4.52 -2.48
CA SER A 334 14.85 4.73 -3.58
C SER A 334 14.11 5.12 -4.86
N LEU A 335 14.49 6.25 -5.45
CA LEU A 335 13.87 6.80 -6.65
C LEU A 335 14.93 7.00 -7.73
N THR A 336 14.93 6.15 -8.75
CA THR A 336 15.85 6.29 -9.89
C THR A 336 15.22 7.10 -11.01
N PHE A 337 15.66 8.36 -11.15
CA PHE A 337 15.27 9.23 -12.25
C PHE A 337 16.18 8.97 -13.44
N ASN A 338 15.61 8.58 -14.57
CA ASN A 338 16.26 8.61 -15.88
C ASN A 338 15.37 9.42 -16.82
N THR A 339 15.75 10.67 -17.08
CA THR A 339 14.88 11.62 -17.76
C THR A 339 15.08 11.62 -19.27
N SER A 340 16.27 11.23 -19.77
CA SER A 340 16.59 11.13 -21.20
C SER A 340 16.13 12.38 -21.97
N ASP A 341 15.15 12.28 -22.88
CA ASP A 341 14.67 13.42 -23.68
C ASP A 341 13.83 14.45 -22.91
N TYR A 342 13.41 14.12 -21.70
CA TYR A 342 12.38 14.85 -20.96
C TYR A 342 12.99 15.65 -19.82
N ARG A 343 12.49 16.85 -19.57
CA ARG A 343 12.67 17.50 -18.26
C ARG A 343 11.45 17.20 -17.39
N VAL A 344 11.63 17.22 -16.07
CA VAL A 344 10.54 17.08 -15.10
C VAL A 344 10.18 18.46 -14.56
N GLU A 345 8.97 18.91 -14.88
CA GLU A 345 8.39 20.14 -14.37
C GLU A 345 7.51 19.79 -13.15
N ARG A 346 7.88 20.31 -11.99
CA ARG A 346 7.08 20.23 -10.77
C ARG A 346 6.25 21.50 -10.66
N ASN A 347 4.93 21.36 -10.57
CA ASN A 347 4.03 22.49 -10.36
C ASN A 347 3.17 22.28 -9.10
N SER A 348 2.83 23.35 -8.40
CA SER A 348 1.93 23.33 -7.25
C SER A 348 1.13 24.62 -7.24
N ASN A 349 -0.18 24.50 -7.48
CA ASN A 349 -1.08 25.66 -7.56
C ASN A 349 -1.74 25.98 -6.20
N SER A 350 -1.71 25.05 -5.26
CA SER A 350 -2.28 25.20 -3.92
C SER A 350 -1.61 24.23 -2.92
N PRO A 351 -1.75 24.44 -1.61
CA PRO A 351 -1.15 23.56 -0.59
C PRO A 351 -1.59 22.09 -0.66
N ASN A 352 -2.71 21.79 -1.31
CA ASN A 352 -3.30 20.46 -1.45
C ASN A 352 -3.13 19.86 -2.86
N HIS A 353 -2.35 20.51 -3.74
CA HIS A 353 -2.16 20.10 -5.14
C HIS A 353 -0.68 20.13 -5.55
N VAL A 354 -0.24 19.10 -6.26
CA VAL A 354 1.06 19.04 -6.94
C VAL A 354 0.94 18.21 -8.21
N SER A 355 1.69 18.59 -9.24
CA SER A 355 1.86 17.77 -10.42
C SER A 355 3.30 17.65 -10.86
N PHE A 356 3.60 16.52 -11.50
CA PHE A 356 4.89 16.24 -12.12
C PHE A 356 4.66 15.96 -13.60
N LYS A 357 5.26 16.79 -14.45
CA LYS A 357 5.16 16.68 -15.89
C LYS A 357 6.53 16.35 -16.49
N TRP A 358 6.68 15.17 -17.06
CA TRP A 358 7.80 14.86 -17.93
C TRP A 358 7.50 15.46 -19.29
N ASN A 359 8.11 16.60 -19.61
CA ASN A 359 7.88 17.35 -20.83
C ASN A 359 9.08 17.18 -21.76
N ARG A 360 8.88 16.80 -23.04
CA ARG A 360 9.99 16.67 -24.00
C ARG A 360 10.75 17.99 -24.11
N GLU A 361 12.06 17.92 -23.95
CA GLU A 361 12.98 19.05 -24.12
C GLU A 361 13.98 18.77 -25.25
N GLN A 362 14.55 17.56 -25.28
CA GLN A 362 15.38 17.13 -26.41
C GLN A 362 14.48 16.63 -27.53
N TYR A 363 14.82 17.05 -28.76
CA TYR A 363 14.10 16.67 -29.97
C TYR A 363 12.58 16.89 -29.87
N ALA A 364 12.16 17.99 -29.24
CA ALA A 364 10.77 18.25 -28.88
C ALA A 364 9.87 18.62 -30.08
N THR A 365 10.47 18.94 -31.23
CA THR A 365 9.78 19.39 -32.44
C THR A 365 9.97 18.39 -33.57
N SER A 366 8.99 18.29 -34.48
CA SER A 366 9.11 17.45 -35.68
C SER A 366 10.28 17.91 -36.56
N GLU A 367 10.56 19.23 -36.56
CA GLU A 367 11.70 19.84 -37.27
C GLU A 367 13.05 19.34 -36.74
N SER A 368 13.19 19.22 -35.42
CA SER A 368 14.45 18.82 -34.78
C SER A 368 14.87 17.38 -35.05
N LEU A 369 13.98 16.58 -35.65
CA LEU A 369 14.23 15.20 -36.03
C LEU A 369 14.72 15.06 -37.49
N LEU A 370 14.75 16.15 -38.27
CA LEU A 370 15.23 16.11 -39.66
C LEU A 370 16.73 15.80 -39.71
N ALA A 371 17.08 14.74 -40.44
CA ALA A 371 18.45 14.37 -40.77
C ALA A 371 18.93 15.01 -42.08
N SER A 372 17.99 15.44 -42.94
CA SER A 372 18.26 16.15 -44.18
C SER A 372 17.33 17.35 -44.33
N TRP A 373 17.84 18.43 -44.95
CA TRP A 373 17.13 19.70 -45.12
C TRP A 373 16.73 19.94 -46.57
N THR A 374 17.56 19.52 -47.53
CA THR A 374 17.30 19.66 -48.96
C THR A 374 17.78 18.43 -49.73
N ASN A 375 17.11 18.12 -50.82
CA ASN A 375 17.48 17.02 -51.72
C ASN A 375 17.04 17.32 -53.16
N PRO A 376 17.56 16.58 -54.15
CA PRO A 376 16.93 16.53 -55.47
C PRO A 376 15.50 16.00 -55.41
N VAL A 377 14.61 16.45 -56.31
CA VAL A 377 13.18 16.10 -56.31
C VAL A 377 12.86 14.62 -56.59
N TRP A 378 13.84 13.81 -57.01
CA TRP A 378 13.69 12.37 -57.20
C TRP A 378 14.01 11.54 -55.96
N VAL A 379 14.49 12.16 -54.88
CA VAL A 379 14.70 11.48 -53.59
C VAL A 379 13.37 11.40 -52.85
N THR A 380 12.97 10.20 -52.43
CA THR A 380 11.70 9.96 -51.71
C THR A 380 11.91 9.38 -50.31
N ASP A 381 13.16 9.31 -49.86
CA ASP A 381 13.53 8.77 -48.56
C ASP A 381 12.93 9.61 -47.43
N TYR A 382 12.64 8.97 -46.30
CA TYR A 382 12.13 9.66 -45.12
C TYR A 382 13.21 10.59 -44.56
N PRO A 383 13.00 11.92 -44.47
CA PRO A 383 14.06 12.86 -44.14
C PRO A 383 14.38 12.95 -42.63
N VAL A 384 13.81 12.06 -41.83
CA VAL A 384 13.82 12.10 -40.36
C VAL A 384 14.62 10.94 -39.80
N ASP A 385 15.43 11.21 -38.77
CA ASP A 385 16.06 10.19 -37.96
C ASP A 385 15.22 9.89 -36.71
N LEU A 386 14.40 8.82 -36.79
CA LEU A 386 13.60 8.35 -35.66
C LEU A 386 14.46 7.80 -34.50
N GLY A 387 15.73 7.47 -34.74
CA GLY A 387 16.67 7.02 -33.71
C GLY A 387 17.04 8.11 -32.71
N LEU A 388 16.74 9.37 -33.01
CA LEU A 388 16.89 10.50 -32.08
C LEU A 388 15.84 10.45 -30.96
N VAL A 389 14.66 9.87 -31.21
CA VAL A 389 13.63 9.70 -30.17
C VAL A 389 14.00 8.52 -29.28
N LYS A 390 14.20 8.78 -27.98
CA LYS A 390 14.55 7.71 -27.05
C LYS A 390 13.36 6.80 -26.71
N PRO A 391 13.58 5.50 -26.43
CA PRO A 391 12.53 4.54 -26.09
C PRO A 391 11.60 4.97 -24.95
N ILE A 392 12.09 5.81 -24.03
CA ILE A 392 11.27 6.39 -22.96
C ILE A 392 10.04 7.15 -23.49
N GLY A 393 10.06 7.66 -24.72
CA GLY A 393 8.96 8.42 -25.30
C GLY A 393 7.87 7.58 -25.97
N TYR A 394 8.05 6.25 -26.08
CA TYR A 394 7.07 5.39 -26.78
C TYR A 394 7.04 3.93 -26.33
N ALA A 395 8.18 3.32 -25.96
CA ALA A 395 8.27 1.90 -25.66
C ALA A 395 8.03 1.57 -24.19
N SER A 396 8.63 2.32 -23.26
CA SER A 396 8.39 2.11 -21.84
C SER A 396 8.77 3.35 -21.05
N PHE A 397 7.80 3.88 -20.32
CA PHE A 397 8.00 4.97 -19.38
C PHE A 397 7.51 4.57 -17.99
N VAL A 398 8.42 4.60 -17.02
CA VAL A 398 8.10 4.30 -15.62
C VAL A 398 8.41 5.55 -14.77
N PRO A 399 7.40 6.31 -14.34
CA PRO A 399 7.63 7.50 -13.53
C PRO A 399 8.10 7.11 -12.12
N LYS A 400 8.86 8.02 -11.49
CA LYS A 400 9.24 7.93 -10.08
C LYS A 400 8.88 9.21 -9.35
N PHE A 401 8.27 9.09 -8.20
CA PHE A 401 7.98 10.22 -7.30
C PHE A 401 7.53 9.72 -5.94
N ASP A 402 7.51 10.64 -4.99
CA ASP A 402 6.99 10.44 -3.65
C ASP A 402 6.26 11.71 -3.20
N VAL A 403 5.01 11.59 -2.76
CA VAL A 403 4.15 12.69 -2.35
C VAL A 403 3.67 12.42 -0.94
N ILE A 404 4.04 13.30 0.00
CA ILE A 404 3.70 13.16 1.42
C ILE A 404 2.74 14.30 1.79
N TYR A 405 1.51 13.93 2.12
CA TYR A 405 0.52 14.81 2.70
C TYR A 405 0.55 14.71 4.22
N LYS A 406 0.19 15.82 4.87
CA LYS A 406 -0.08 15.89 6.31
C LYS A 406 -1.46 16.46 6.57
N ALA A 407 -2.06 16.02 7.68
CA ALA A 407 -3.21 16.65 8.30
C ALA A 407 -2.93 16.96 9.78
N SER A 408 -3.77 17.82 10.36
CA SER A 408 -3.69 18.17 11.78
C SER A 408 -3.73 16.92 12.67
N PRO A 409 -3.00 16.89 13.80
CA PRO A 409 -3.02 15.76 14.74
C PRO A 409 -4.42 15.43 15.27
N ASN A 410 -5.31 16.43 15.30
CA ASN A 410 -6.70 16.32 15.75
C ASN A 410 -7.73 16.39 14.60
N GLU A 411 -7.29 16.24 13.35
CA GLU A 411 -8.18 16.28 12.19
C GLU A 411 -9.23 15.15 12.24
N THR A 412 -10.44 15.40 11.76
CA THR A 412 -11.55 14.42 11.80
C THR A 412 -12.30 14.36 10.47
N GLY A 413 -13.15 13.35 10.28
CA GLY A 413 -13.89 13.12 9.05
C GLY A 413 -12.98 12.72 7.88
N THR A 414 -13.40 12.97 6.64
CA THR A 414 -12.75 12.37 5.47
C THR A 414 -12.06 13.36 4.53
N THR A 415 -11.13 12.84 3.72
CA THR A 415 -10.51 13.51 2.57
C THR A 415 -10.36 12.51 1.42
N VAL A 416 -10.69 12.93 0.20
CA VAL A 416 -10.47 12.13 -1.02
C VAL A 416 -9.15 12.56 -1.63
N PHE A 417 -8.28 11.61 -1.91
CA PHE A 417 -7.05 11.80 -2.64
C PHE A 417 -7.24 11.28 -4.06
N THR A 418 -6.95 12.12 -5.05
CA THR A 418 -7.07 11.79 -6.47
C THR A 418 -5.70 11.84 -7.12
N ILE A 419 -5.41 10.81 -7.90
CA ILE A 419 -4.21 10.67 -8.71
C ILE A 419 -4.66 10.58 -10.17
N ASP A 420 -4.31 11.57 -10.99
CA ASP A 420 -4.58 11.55 -12.42
C ASP A 420 -3.29 11.31 -13.20
N SER A 421 -3.25 10.18 -13.90
CA SER A 421 -2.08 9.73 -14.68
C SER A 421 -2.39 9.78 -16.15
N SER A 422 -1.55 10.47 -16.93
CA SER A 422 -1.84 10.68 -18.34
C SER A 422 -0.61 10.73 -19.23
N VAL A 423 -0.85 10.44 -20.51
CA VAL A 423 0.11 10.59 -21.60
C VAL A 423 -0.49 11.48 -22.68
N ASN A 424 0.29 12.44 -23.15
CA ASN A 424 -0.09 13.33 -24.25
C ASN A 424 0.54 12.84 -25.55
N MET A 425 -0.24 12.12 -26.36
CA MET A 425 0.24 11.51 -27.59
C MET A 425 0.36 12.56 -28.70
N ARG A 426 1.48 12.53 -29.40
CA ARG A 426 1.80 13.39 -30.54
C ARG A 426 2.28 12.54 -31.73
N PRO A 427 1.48 12.38 -32.80
CA PRO A 427 1.99 11.95 -34.11
C PRO A 427 3.03 12.93 -34.66
N ILE A 428 4.06 12.42 -35.33
CA ILE A 428 5.12 13.24 -35.94
C ILE A 428 4.77 13.44 -37.42
N TYR A 429 4.77 14.69 -37.89
CA TYR A 429 4.52 15.02 -39.30
C TYR A 429 5.65 15.86 -39.88
N ASN A 430 6.08 15.51 -41.08
CA ASN A 430 7.11 16.22 -41.84
C ASN A 430 6.67 16.34 -43.30
N ARG A 431 7.05 17.43 -43.96
CA ARG A 431 6.63 17.75 -45.33
C ARG A 431 7.81 18.10 -46.21
N SER A 432 7.64 17.88 -47.50
CA SER A 432 8.56 18.30 -48.55
C SER A 432 7.91 19.33 -49.47
N TRP A 433 8.57 20.47 -49.64
CA TRP A 433 8.20 21.51 -50.60
C TRP A 433 9.10 21.44 -51.83
N TYR A 434 8.52 21.37 -53.02
CA TYR A 434 9.26 21.41 -54.28
C TYR A 434 9.50 22.84 -54.75
N TYR A 435 10.72 23.13 -55.17
CA TYR A 435 11.11 24.38 -55.80
C TYR A 435 11.57 24.11 -57.24
N PHE A 436 10.89 24.72 -58.20
CA PHE A 436 11.28 24.72 -59.61
C PHE A 436 11.67 26.13 -60.06
N TYR A 437 12.88 26.29 -60.59
CA TYR A 437 13.43 27.58 -61.01
C TYR A 437 13.94 27.57 -62.46
N GLY A 438 13.30 26.76 -63.31
CA GLY A 438 13.51 26.71 -64.76
C GLY A 438 14.71 25.88 -65.20
N ILE A 439 15.88 26.11 -64.60
CA ILE A 439 17.14 25.40 -64.91
C ILE A 439 17.42 24.21 -63.98
N GLY A 440 16.57 24.00 -62.98
CA GLY A 440 16.71 22.92 -62.00
C GLY A 440 15.54 22.89 -61.03
N ALA A 441 15.53 21.84 -60.20
CA ALA A 441 14.57 21.67 -59.14
C ALA A 441 15.23 21.01 -57.92
N HIS A 442 14.79 21.41 -56.73
CA HIS A 442 15.12 20.74 -55.48
C HIS A 442 13.89 20.67 -54.59
N GLN A 443 13.97 19.90 -53.53
CA GLN A 443 12.97 19.85 -52.48
C GLN A 443 13.59 20.25 -51.14
N THR A 444 12.79 20.85 -50.27
CA THR A 444 13.17 21.24 -48.91
C THR A 444 12.23 20.60 -47.91
N TYR A 445 12.77 20.09 -46.81
CA TYR A 445 12.01 19.41 -45.77
C TYR A 445 11.66 20.36 -44.63
N TYR A 446 10.50 20.14 -44.02
CA TYR A 446 9.98 20.91 -42.89
C TYR A 446 9.32 19.97 -41.89
N GLY A 447 9.46 20.26 -40.61
CA GLY A 447 8.64 19.72 -39.53
C GLY A 447 7.31 20.46 -39.41
N VAL A 448 6.29 19.76 -38.95
CA VAL A 448 4.98 20.33 -38.65
C VAL A 448 4.78 20.32 -37.13
N GLU A 449 4.62 21.52 -36.56
CA GLU A 449 4.56 21.70 -35.09
C GLU A 449 3.14 21.82 -34.54
N ASP A 450 2.20 22.27 -35.36
CA ASP A 450 0.76 22.33 -35.07
C ASP A 450 0.06 20.98 -35.28
N SER A 451 0.81 19.87 -35.11
CA SER A 451 0.27 18.52 -35.17
C SER A 451 -0.79 18.30 -34.07
N PRO A 452 -1.88 17.56 -34.36
CA PRO A 452 -2.90 17.27 -33.35
C PRO A 452 -2.29 16.51 -32.17
N LEU A 453 -2.67 16.92 -30.96
CA LEU A 453 -2.32 16.25 -29.71
C LEU A 453 -3.55 15.55 -29.14
N ARG A 454 -3.34 14.43 -28.44
CA ARG A 454 -4.41 13.80 -27.67
C ARG A 454 -3.90 13.28 -26.34
N ARG A 455 -4.43 13.84 -25.25
CA ARG A 455 -4.18 13.35 -23.90
C ARG A 455 -5.15 12.23 -23.56
N ILE A 456 -4.60 11.13 -23.07
CA ILE A 456 -5.36 10.01 -22.50
C ILE A 456 -4.98 9.89 -21.04
N ASN A 457 -5.97 9.79 -20.17
CA ASN A 457 -5.77 9.73 -18.74
C ASN A 457 -6.55 8.58 -18.08
N LYS A 458 -6.09 8.15 -16.90
CA LYS A 458 -6.78 7.23 -16.00
C LYS A 458 -6.65 7.78 -14.58
N PRO A 459 -7.69 8.45 -14.07
CA PRO A 459 -7.72 8.86 -12.67
C PRO A 459 -7.99 7.65 -11.77
N ALA A 460 -7.49 7.73 -10.54
CA ALA A 460 -7.87 6.86 -9.43
C ALA A 460 -7.98 7.68 -8.15
N SER A 461 -8.99 7.38 -7.33
CA SER A 461 -9.26 8.11 -6.10
C SER A 461 -9.46 7.15 -4.94
N PHE A 462 -9.03 7.55 -3.74
CA PHE A 462 -9.32 6.84 -2.50
C PHE A 462 -9.66 7.82 -1.38
N THR A 463 -10.59 7.41 -0.52
CA THR A 463 -11.06 8.21 0.61
C THR A 463 -10.40 7.75 1.89
N VAL A 464 -9.74 8.66 2.60
CA VAL A 464 -9.15 8.43 3.92
C VAL A 464 -10.06 8.97 5.01
N ASP A 465 -10.27 8.20 6.08
CA ASP A 465 -10.90 8.68 7.31
C ASP A 465 -9.84 9.05 8.35
N TRP A 466 -9.79 10.32 8.73
CA TRP A 466 -8.83 10.80 9.73
C TRP A 466 -9.10 10.24 11.12
N ASP A 467 -10.30 9.77 11.42
CA ASP A 467 -10.64 9.12 12.69
C ASP A 467 -10.16 7.65 12.74
N HIS A 468 -9.60 7.12 11.63
CA HIS A 468 -9.08 5.75 11.60
C HIS A 468 -8.00 5.53 12.67
N PRO A 469 -8.05 4.42 13.42
CA PRO A 469 -7.17 4.17 14.57
C PRO A 469 -5.66 4.23 14.28
N VAL A 470 -5.24 3.91 13.05
CA VAL A 470 -3.82 4.04 12.61
C VAL A 470 -3.26 5.45 12.87
N PHE A 471 -4.10 6.48 12.77
CA PHE A 471 -3.69 7.87 12.92
C PHE A 471 -3.50 8.33 14.37
N THR A 472 -3.72 7.43 15.32
CA THR A 472 -3.30 7.64 16.71
C THR A 472 -1.81 7.42 16.88
N GLY A 473 -1.16 6.62 16.02
CA GLY A 473 0.26 6.26 16.17
C GLY A 473 0.57 5.36 17.36
N GLY A 474 -0.46 4.94 18.10
CA GLY A 474 -0.33 4.01 19.20
C GLY A 474 -0.44 2.57 18.74
N ARG A 475 0.39 1.72 19.32
CA ARG A 475 0.25 0.26 19.20
C ARG A 475 -0.93 -0.17 20.06
N PRO A 476 -1.93 -0.86 19.50
CA PRO A 476 -3.04 -1.34 20.27
C PRO A 476 -2.59 -2.38 21.29
N VAL A 477 -3.24 -2.37 22.44
CA VAL A 477 -3.01 -3.31 23.54
C VAL A 477 -4.35 -3.84 24.05
N ASN A 478 -4.34 -5.02 24.65
CA ASN A 478 -5.50 -5.55 25.35
C ASN A 478 -5.46 -5.22 26.85
N LEU A 479 -6.59 -5.45 27.53
CA LEU A 479 -6.69 -5.43 28.99
C LEU A 479 -7.21 -6.80 29.45
N GLN A 480 -6.30 -7.65 29.91
CA GLN A 480 -6.56 -9.01 30.37
C GLN A 480 -6.82 -9.05 31.88
N LEU A 481 -7.93 -9.69 32.26
CA LEU A 481 -8.36 -9.91 33.63
C LEU A 481 -7.65 -11.13 34.20
N ALA A 482 -6.54 -10.92 34.93
CA ALA A 482 -5.58 -11.99 35.24
C ALA A 482 -6.17 -13.16 36.03
N SER A 483 -7.07 -12.88 36.98
CA SER A 483 -7.73 -13.92 37.79
C SER A 483 -9.04 -14.44 37.19
N PHE A 484 -9.28 -14.24 35.88
CA PHE A 484 -10.46 -14.72 35.18
C PHE A 484 -10.09 -15.47 33.88
N ASN A 485 -9.35 -16.57 34.03
CA ASN A 485 -9.00 -17.54 32.99
C ASN A 485 -8.61 -16.92 31.63
N SER A 486 -7.70 -15.94 31.65
CA SER A 486 -7.20 -15.27 30.45
C SER A 486 -8.28 -14.66 29.56
N ARG A 487 -9.26 -13.99 30.18
CA ARG A 487 -10.24 -13.17 29.47
C ARG A 487 -9.81 -11.72 29.35
N CYS A 488 -10.14 -11.12 28.22
CA CYS A 488 -9.85 -9.73 27.90
C CYS A 488 -11.14 -8.90 27.97
N ILE A 489 -11.00 -7.63 28.31
CA ILE A 489 -12.08 -6.66 28.18
C ILE A 489 -12.39 -6.50 26.69
N ASN A 490 -13.64 -6.77 26.33
CA ASN A 490 -14.19 -6.62 25.00
C ASN A 490 -15.23 -5.51 25.03
N ALA A 491 -15.04 -4.51 24.16
CA ALA A 491 -16.04 -3.50 23.87
C ALA A 491 -16.79 -3.91 22.60
N ASP A 492 -18.09 -4.14 22.72
CA ASP A 492 -18.93 -4.31 21.52
C ASP A 492 -19.04 -2.99 20.75
N GLU A 493 -19.73 -3.01 19.61
CA GLU A 493 -19.93 -1.84 18.74
C GLU A 493 -20.66 -0.68 19.42
N ASN A 494 -21.51 -0.99 20.39
CA ASN A 494 -22.23 0.00 21.20
C ASN A 494 -21.36 0.54 22.35
N GLY A 495 -20.16 -0.01 22.52
CA GLY A 495 -19.22 0.30 23.59
C GLY A 495 -19.47 -0.48 24.87
N ASN A 496 -20.43 -1.42 24.93
CA ASN A 496 -20.69 -2.19 26.14
C ASN A 496 -19.51 -3.10 26.45
N LEU A 497 -19.13 -3.14 27.72
CA LEU A 497 -17.96 -3.85 28.20
C LEU A 497 -18.34 -5.22 28.72
N SER A 498 -17.67 -6.25 28.22
CA SER A 498 -17.85 -7.63 28.65
C SER A 498 -16.52 -8.40 28.61
N PRO A 499 -16.35 -9.42 29.46
CA PRO A 499 -15.16 -10.26 29.43
C PRO A 499 -15.30 -11.39 28.40
N SER A 500 -14.42 -11.44 27.41
CA SER A 500 -14.37 -12.52 26.40
C SER A 500 -13.00 -13.18 26.34
N ILE A 501 -12.88 -14.30 25.61
CA ILE A 501 -11.59 -15.00 25.46
C ILE A 501 -10.62 -14.08 24.72
N CYS A 502 -9.41 -13.89 25.27
CA CYS A 502 -8.41 -13.02 24.66
C CYS A 502 -8.06 -13.47 23.23
N SER A 503 -7.98 -12.52 22.32
CA SER A 503 -7.53 -12.71 20.94
C SER A 503 -6.65 -11.53 20.52
N SER A 504 -5.43 -11.82 20.07
CA SER A 504 -4.45 -10.81 19.62
C SER A 504 -4.88 -10.07 18.36
N ASN A 505 -5.87 -10.58 17.63
CA ASN A 505 -6.34 -10.04 16.36
C ASN A 505 -7.73 -9.38 16.50
N SER A 506 -8.28 -9.29 17.72
CA SER A 506 -9.61 -8.73 17.96
C SER A 506 -9.54 -7.23 18.18
N VAL A 507 -10.01 -6.45 17.19
CA VAL A 507 -10.10 -4.97 17.31
C VAL A 507 -11.01 -4.53 18.47
N THR A 508 -12.05 -5.29 18.78
CA THR A 508 -12.97 -5.05 19.92
C THR A 508 -12.34 -5.25 21.29
N GLN A 509 -11.19 -5.93 21.38
CA GLN A 509 -10.41 -6.11 22.60
C GLN A 509 -9.19 -5.20 22.65
N SER A 510 -9.02 -4.36 21.63
CA SER A 510 -7.83 -3.56 21.41
C SER A 510 -8.10 -2.11 21.82
N PHE A 511 -7.19 -1.56 22.59
CA PHE A 511 -7.22 -0.20 23.11
C PHE A 511 -5.89 0.51 22.80
N ILE A 512 -5.95 1.81 22.59
CA ILE A 512 -4.77 2.66 22.45
C ILE A 512 -4.60 3.38 23.78
N TYR A 513 -3.46 3.14 24.44
CA TYR A 513 -3.07 3.87 25.64
C TYR A 513 -2.43 5.20 25.24
N ASP A 514 -3.25 6.24 25.20
CA ASP A 514 -2.91 7.51 24.54
C ASP A 514 -2.02 8.43 25.40
N GLN A 515 -1.65 9.59 24.82
CA GLN A 515 -0.78 10.59 25.45
C GLN A 515 -1.36 11.24 26.71
N TYR A 516 -2.66 11.07 26.96
CA TYR A 516 -3.36 11.55 28.15
C TYR A 516 -3.57 10.42 29.17
N ASN A 517 -2.93 9.28 28.97
CA ASN A 517 -3.06 8.06 29.76
C ASN A 517 -4.50 7.49 29.74
N ARG A 518 -5.22 7.62 28.62
CA ARG A 518 -6.57 7.05 28.46
C ARG A 518 -6.49 5.77 27.64
N TYR A 519 -7.39 4.82 27.92
CA TYR A 519 -7.62 3.67 27.04
C TYR A 519 -8.74 3.99 26.06
N ALA A 520 -8.37 4.50 24.89
CA ALA A 520 -9.29 4.73 23.78
C ALA A 520 -9.51 3.43 23.00
N SER A 521 -10.75 3.12 22.62
CA SER A 521 -11.05 1.92 21.84
C SER A 521 -10.43 2.00 20.45
N ALA A 522 -9.83 0.91 19.98
CA ALA A 522 -9.37 0.78 18.60
C ALA A 522 -10.54 0.57 17.61
N VAL A 523 -11.75 0.25 18.08
CA VAL A 523 -12.96 0.23 17.22
C VAL A 523 -13.45 1.65 16.97
N ASN A 524 -13.45 2.46 18.03
CA ASN A 524 -13.91 3.85 17.98
C ASN A 524 -13.05 4.70 18.92
N THR A 525 -12.11 5.44 18.34
CA THR A 525 -11.13 6.27 19.06
C THR A 525 -11.78 7.42 19.86
N LYS A 526 -13.07 7.69 19.66
CA LYS A 526 -13.87 8.67 20.42
C LYS A 526 -14.49 8.06 21.69
N LYS A 527 -14.29 6.77 21.95
CA LYS A 527 -14.82 6.04 23.10
C LYS A 527 -13.68 5.58 24.01
N CYS A 528 -13.75 5.93 25.30
CA CYS A 528 -12.70 5.70 26.29
C CYS A 528 -13.23 4.93 27.50
N LEU A 529 -12.35 4.12 28.11
CA LEU A 529 -12.61 3.46 29.38
C LEU A 529 -12.70 4.50 30.51
N ASP A 530 -13.81 4.49 31.25
CA ASP A 530 -14.11 5.50 32.27
C ASP A 530 -14.42 4.85 33.62
N GLY A 531 -13.65 5.19 34.66
CA GLY A 531 -13.83 4.68 36.00
C GLY A 531 -15.19 5.05 36.63
N GLN A 532 -15.86 6.09 36.13
CA GLN A 532 -17.21 6.45 36.60
C GLN A 532 -18.29 5.50 36.07
N ASN A 533 -18.06 4.83 34.94
CA ASN A 533 -18.99 3.85 34.39
C ASN A 533 -18.24 2.78 33.59
N LEU A 534 -17.98 1.65 34.25
CA LEU A 534 -17.29 0.49 33.67
C LEU A 534 -18.25 -0.54 33.04
N THR A 535 -19.50 -0.17 32.75
CA THR A 535 -20.41 -1.04 31.98
C THR A 535 -20.34 -0.78 30.47
N THR A 536 -19.88 0.42 30.08
CA THR A 536 -19.79 0.84 28.69
C THR A 536 -18.68 1.89 28.52
N LEU A 537 -18.13 2.00 27.32
CA LEU A 537 -17.19 3.04 26.97
C LEU A 537 -17.92 4.39 26.80
N ASN A 538 -17.34 5.43 27.38
CA ASN A 538 -17.90 6.78 27.34
C ASN A 538 -17.18 7.65 26.30
N SER A 539 -17.80 8.77 25.92
CA SER A 539 -17.14 9.72 25.02
C SER A 539 -15.83 10.21 25.64
N CYS A 540 -14.73 10.07 24.91
CA CYS A 540 -13.42 10.50 25.34
C CYS A 540 -13.41 11.99 25.65
N ASN A 541 -12.92 12.35 26.83
CA ASN A 541 -12.78 13.72 27.28
C ASN A 541 -11.52 13.85 28.16
N PHE A 542 -11.37 14.98 28.86
CA PHE A 542 -10.20 15.24 29.69
C PHE A 542 -10.39 14.89 31.18
N ASN A 543 -11.52 14.29 31.56
CA ASN A 543 -11.81 13.91 32.94
C ASN A 543 -10.75 12.95 33.46
N LEU A 544 -10.38 13.13 34.73
CA LEU A 544 -9.42 12.24 35.39
C LEU A 544 -9.92 10.80 35.50
N SER A 545 -11.25 10.59 35.44
CA SER A 545 -11.84 9.25 35.53
C SER A 545 -11.56 8.40 34.31
N GLN A 546 -11.17 9.01 33.19
CA GLN A 546 -10.75 8.30 31.98
C GLN A 546 -9.23 8.07 31.91
N ARG A 547 -8.48 8.56 32.90
CA ARG A 547 -7.01 8.44 32.93
C ARG A 547 -6.61 7.34 33.89
N TRP A 548 -5.62 6.55 33.47
CA TRP A 548 -5.22 5.33 34.14
C TRP A 548 -3.69 5.28 34.31
N GLU A 549 -3.21 4.83 35.46
CA GLU A 549 -1.78 4.72 35.78
C GLU A 549 -1.43 3.28 36.20
N TRP A 550 -0.33 2.75 35.68
CA TRP A 550 0.14 1.40 36.03
C TRP A 550 0.96 1.41 37.33
N HIS A 551 0.62 0.50 38.24
CA HIS A 551 1.37 0.20 39.46
C HIS A 551 1.65 -1.31 39.53
N GLY A 552 2.76 -1.73 38.90
CA GLY A 552 3.02 -3.16 38.68
C GLY A 552 1.95 -3.75 37.76
N ASP A 553 1.25 -4.81 38.20
CA ASP A 553 0.14 -5.44 37.46
C ASP A 553 -1.24 -4.89 37.87
N LYS A 554 -1.29 -3.70 38.48
CA LYS A 554 -2.53 -3.05 38.88
C LYS A 554 -2.71 -1.78 38.07
N LEU A 555 -3.93 -1.55 37.58
CA LEU A 555 -4.26 -0.36 36.80
C LEU A 555 -5.10 0.58 37.65
N GLN A 556 -4.51 1.69 38.10
CA GLN A 556 -5.14 2.67 38.98
C GLN A 556 -5.91 3.72 38.18
N ASN A 557 -7.07 4.15 38.70
CA ASN A 557 -7.78 5.30 38.16
C ASN A 557 -7.26 6.62 38.76
N VAL A 558 -6.98 7.63 37.92
CA VAL A 558 -6.37 8.90 38.38
C VAL A 558 -7.34 9.78 39.15
N TYR A 559 -8.65 9.72 38.87
CA TYR A 559 -9.65 10.58 39.54
C TYR A 559 -9.73 10.34 41.05
N VAL A 560 -9.60 9.09 41.48
CA VAL A 560 -9.78 8.68 42.87
C VAL A 560 -8.52 8.93 43.71
N LYS A 561 -7.63 9.79 43.22
CA LYS A 561 -6.39 10.25 43.88
C LYS A 561 -6.56 11.60 44.59
N GLY A 562 -7.68 12.29 44.41
CA GLY A 562 -7.89 13.67 44.88
C GLY A 562 -8.55 13.81 46.26
N ASP A 563 -7.73 14.12 47.26
CA ASP A 563 -8.01 14.81 48.54
C ASP A 563 -8.63 14.07 49.73
N VAL A 564 -9.31 12.91 49.62
CA VAL A 564 -9.84 12.18 50.81
C VAL A 564 -9.98 10.65 50.66
N GLY A 565 -9.49 10.02 49.58
CA GLY A 565 -9.79 8.62 49.25
C GLY A 565 -8.58 7.68 49.18
N THR A 566 -8.83 6.40 49.42
CA THR A 566 -7.92 5.28 49.10
C THR A 566 -7.86 5.04 47.59
N ALA A 567 -6.67 4.80 47.05
CA ALA A 567 -6.46 4.53 45.63
C ALA A 567 -7.33 3.35 45.15
N GLU A 568 -8.12 3.58 44.10
CA GLU A 568 -8.94 2.56 43.46
C GLU A 568 -8.30 2.04 42.17
N TYR A 569 -8.29 0.72 42.04
CA TYR A 569 -7.77 -0.02 40.90
C TYR A 569 -8.92 -0.62 40.09
N LEU A 570 -8.70 -0.76 38.79
CA LEU A 570 -9.55 -1.57 37.92
C LEU A 570 -9.63 -2.98 38.51
N SER A 571 -10.84 -3.38 38.88
CA SER A 571 -11.14 -4.67 39.48
C SER A 571 -12.06 -5.48 38.58
N HIS A 572 -12.09 -6.79 38.81
CA HIS A 572 -13.03 -7.70 38.17
C HIS A 572 -13.45 -8.80 39.11
N ASN A 573 -14.71 -9.22 39.01
CA ASN A 573 -15.19 -10.38 39.74
C ASN A 573 -14.53 -11.66 39.21
N LYS A 574 -13.97 -12.49 40.11
CA LYS A 574 -13.22 -13.72 39.78
C LYS A 574 -14.07 -14.82 39.14
N LEU A 575 -15.41 -14.75 39.25
CA LEU A 575 -16.35 -15.73 38.71
C LEU A 575 -17.11 -15.23 37.47
N THR A 576 -17.48 -13.95 37.44
CA THR A 576 -18.30 -13.38 36.35
C THR A 576 -17.49 -12.51 35.40
N GLY A 577 -16.30 -12.06 35.79
CA GLY A 577 -15.48 -11.10 35.05
C GLY A 577 -16.09 -9.70 34.97
N LYS A 578 -17.16 -9.41 35.70
CA LYS A 578 -17.76 -8.07 35.78
C LYS A 578 -16.71 -7.09 36.32
N ILE A 579 -16.41 -6.05 35.55
CA ILE A 579 -15.41 -5.04 35.88
C ILE A 579 -15.98 -3.95 36.80
N GLY A 580 -15.11 -3.36 37.62
CA GLY A 580 -15.43 -2.34 38.61
C GLY A 580 -14.18 -1.61 39.11
N LEU A 581 -14.33 -0.87 40.20
CA LEU A 581 -13.22 -0.28 40.95
C LEU A 581 -13.15 -0.91 42.34
N SER A 582 -11.94 -1.18 42.84
CA SER A 582 -11.71 -1.67 44.20
C SER A 582 -10.38 -1.15 44.74
N THR A 583 -10.30 -0.97 46.05
CA THR A 583 -9.09 -0.57 46.76
C THR A 583 -8.13 -1.74 46.98
N GLU A 584 -8.68 -2.96 47.11
CA GLU A 584 -7.92 -4.16 47.45
C GLU A 584 -8.46 -5.43 46.78
N GLU A 585 -7.61 -6.45 46.73
CA GLU A 585 -7.98 -7.79 46.27
C GLU A 585 -8.66 -8.57 47.40
N ASN A 586 -9.71 -9.33 47.09
CA ASN A 586 -10.37 -10.20 48.06
C ASN A 586 -10.76 -11.55 47.44
N THR A 587 -11.57 -12.34 48.14
CA THR A 587 -12.00 -13.67 47.68
C THR A 587 -12.86 -13.64 46.42
N GLU A 588 -13.58 -12.55 46.17
CA GLU A 588 -14.51 -12.42 45.04
C GLU A 588 -13.98 -11.52 43.92
N GLN A 589 -13.09 -10.57 44.23
CA GLN A 589 -12.58 -9.57 43.29
C GLN A 589 -11.07 -9.69 43.10
N GLY A 590 -10.64 -9.69 41.83
CA GLY A 590 -9.25 -9.52 41.42
C GLY A 590 -8.99 -8.06 41.04
N ILE A 591 -7.78 -7.57 41.28
CA ILE A 591 -7.31 -6.23 40.85
C ILE A 591 -6.08 -6.29 39.94
N ARG A 592 -5.71 -7.52 39.52
CA ARG A 592 -4.58 -7.76 38.63
C ARG A 592 -5.04 -7.70 37.18
N THR A 593 -4.48 -6.76 36.43
CA THR A 593 -4.71 -6.56 35.01
C THR A 593 -3.39 -6.77 34.27
N ILE A 594 -3.43 -7.56 33.20
CA ILE A 594 -2.29 -7.79 32.31
C ILE A 594 -2.58 -7.07 31.00
N THR A 595 -1.53 -6.62 30.31
CA THR A 595 -1.67 -6.00 29.00
C THR A 595 -0.57 -6.48 28.07
N SER A 596 -0.92 -6.69 26.82
CA SER A 596 -0.03 -7.10 25.72
C SER A 596 -0.44 -6.41 24.44
N TYR A 597 0.51 -6.19 23.53
CA TYR A 597 0.22 -5.67 22.20
C TYR A 597 -0.73 -6.59 21.40
N THR A 598 -1.58 -5.99 20.59
CA THR A 598 -2.45 -6.67 19.62
C THR A 598 -2.08 -6.26 18.19
N SER A 599 -2.32 -7.15 17.22
CA SER A 599 -1.85 -7.03 15.83
C SER A 599 -3.01 -6.69 14.89
N VAL A 600 -3.69 -5.57 15.17
CA VAL A 600 -4.89 -5.15 14.42
C VAL A 600 -4.62 -4.14 13.30
N PHE A 601 -3.46 -3.48 13.31
CA PHE A 601 -3.01 -2.56 12.24
C PHE A 601 -1.87 -3.12 11.40
N GLU A 602 -1.15 -4.08 11.96
CA GLU A 602 -0.15 -4.83 11.24
C GLU A 602 -0.81 -6.14 10.81
N PRO A 603 -0.72 -6.54 9.54
CA PRO A 603 -0.92 -7.94 9.24
C PRO A 603 0.01 -8.69 10.18
N SER A 604 -0.53 -9.71 10.88
CA SER A 604 0.36 -10.72 11.43
C SER A 604 1.29 -11.06 10.27
N ASN A 605 2.60 -10.88 10.42
CA ASN A 605 3.52 -11.72 9.69
C ASN A 605 3.15 -13.12 10.16
N VAL A 606 2.15 -13.72 9.49
CA VAL A 606 1.85 -15.13 9.55
C VAL A 606 3.17 -15.73 9.08
N ASN A 607 4.01 -16.09 10.06
CA ASN A 607 5.38 -16.57 9.95
C ASN A 607 6.55 -15.61 10.24
N ASN A 608 6.48 -14.64 11.16
CA ASN A 608 7.70 -14.22 11.88
C ASN A 608 8.02 -15.16 13.05
N LYS A 609 7.97 -16.48 12.78
CA LYS A 609 8.72 -17.45 13.57
C LYS A 609 10.17 -17.31 13.09
N SER A 610 11.08 -16.93 13.97
CA SER A 610 12.52 -16.91 13.68
C SER A 610 13.26 -17.69 14.74
N LEU A 611 14.23 -18.50 14.31
CA LEU A 611 15.26 -18.99 15.20
C LEU A 611 16.07 -17.78 15.65
N THR A 612 16.28 -17.59 16.95
CA THR A 612 17.21 -16.57 17.44
C THR A 612 18.38 -17.26 18.12
N ILE A 613 19.60 -16.91 17.72
CA ILE A 613 20.84 -17.39 18.33
C ILE A 613 21.54 -16.24 19.07
N PHE A 614 22.22 -16.55 20.16
CA PHE A 614 22.84 -15.60 21.07
C PHE A 614 24.31 -15.94 21.30
N ALA A 615 25.14 -14.91 21.41
CA ALA A 615 26.57 -15.05 21.60
C ALA A 615 26.93 -15.55 23.02
N ASP A 616 26.12 -15.17 24.01
CA ASP A 616 26.35 -15.51 25.41
C ASP A 616 25.26 -16.43 25.96
N THR A 617 25.53 -17.05 27.10
CA THR A 617 24.51 -17.79 27.86
C THR A 617 23.40 -16.85 28.36
N ASP A 618 22.29 -17.43 28.82
CA ASP A 618 21.10 -16.71 29.31
C ASP A 618 20.42 -15.78 28.29
N TYR A 619 20.58 -16.09 26.99
CA TYR A 619 19.91 -15.39 25.88
C TYR A 619 20.34 -13.91 25.79
N SER A 620 21.64 -13.65 25.98
CA SER A 620 22.24 -12.33 26.03
C SER A 620 23.39 -12.15 25.03
N GLY A 621 23.99 -10.96 24.97
CA GLY A 621 25.07 -10.65 24.03
C GLY A 621 24.60 -10.32 22.60
N ASP A 622 25.53 -10.41 21.65
CA ASP A 622 25.21 -10.26 20.21
C ASP A 622 24.22 -11.35 19.80
N ARG A 623 23.20 -10.97 19.04
CA ARG A 623 22.14 -11.89 18.60
C ARG A 623 21.94 -11.85 17.10
N LEU A 624 21.53 -12.98 16.54
CA LEU A 624 21.13 -13.11 15.15
C LEU A 624 19.79 -13.83 15.06
N SER A 625 18.82 -13.19 14.42
CA SER A 625 17.53 -13.79 14.11
C SER A 625 17.56 -14.35 12.70
N ILE A 626 17.24 -15.62 12.59
CA ILE A 626 17.42 -16.47 11.42
C ILE A 626 16.04 -16.99 11.02
N GLN A 627 15.61 -16.60 9.83
CA GLN A 627 14.29 -16.96 9.30
C GLN A 627 14.36 -18.11 8.29
N ASP A 628 15.50 -18.27 7.62
CA ASP A 628 15.78 -19.33 6.65
C ASP A 628 17.17 -19.93 6.88
N SER A 629 17.47 -21.03 6.19
CA SER A 629 18.78 -21.68 6.29
C SER A 629 19.91 -20.73 5.89
N ILE A 630 20.93 -20.59 6.73
CA ILE A 630 22.11 -19.74 6.49
C ILE A 630 23.33 -20.62 6.25
N SER A 631 24.00 -20.43 5.11
CA SER A 631 25.20 -21.19 4.73
C SER A 631 26.50 -20.66 5.35
N ASP A 632 26.51 -19.45 5.92
CA ASP A 632 27.65 -18.86 6.64
C ASP A 632 27.12 -17.82 7.64
N LEU A 633 27.39 -17.98 8.93
CA LEU A 633 26.91 -17.06 9.98
C LEU A 633 27.71 -15.76 10.07
N GLU A 634 28.73 -15.59 9.22
CA GLU A 634 29.58 -14.40 9.15
C GLU A 634 30.12 -13.98 10.54
N ASN A 635 29.60 -12.88 11.08
CA ASN A 635 30.01 -12.24 12.33
C ASN A 635 29.61 -13.06 13.58
N MET A 636 28.76 -14.06 13.41
CA MET A 636 28.28 -15.00 14.45
C MET A 636 28.93 -16.39 14.35
N ASN A 637 29.87 -16.61 13.42
CA ASN A 637 30.64 -17.85 13.35
C ASN A 637 31.35 -18.11 14.67
N ASN A 638 31.22 -19.33 15.21
CA ASN A 638 31.91 -19.77 16.42
C ASN A 638 31.64 -18.92 17.66
N ARG A 639 30.42 -18.37 17.77
CA ARG A 639 30.02 -17.53 18.91
C ARG A 639 28.72 -17.99 19.57
N LEU A 640 28.00 -18.95 19.00
CA LEU A 640 26.68 -19.35 19.47
C LEU A 640 26.78 -20.07 20.82
N SER A 641 26.12 -19.51 21.84
CA SER A 641 26.06 -20.08 23.20
C SER A 641 24.63 -20.40 23.68
N SER A 642 23.59 -19.75 23.15
CA SER A 642 22.19 -20.14 23.39
C SER A 642 21.29 -19.85 22.20
N TYR A 643 20.08 -20.43 22.19
CA TYR A 643 19.14 -20.26 21.09
C TYR A 643 17.67 -20.39 21.52
N THR A 644 16.77 -19.83 20.70
CA THR A 644 15.31 -20.00 20.80
C THR A 644 14.76 -20.42 19.44
N ILE A 645 14.15 -21.62 19.40
CA ILE A 645 13.52 -22.20 18.22
C ILE A 645 11.99 -22.12 18.37
N PRO A 646 11.27 -21.52 17.42
CA PRO A 646 9.82 -21.40 17.49
C PRO A 646 9.11 -22.75 17.28
N ASP A 647 7.84 -22.82 17.71
CA ASP A 647 7.01 -24.03 17.59
C ASP A 647 6.86 -24.51 16.13
N GLY A 648 7.01 -25.82 15.88
CA GLY A 648 6.92 -26.44 14.56
C GLY A 648 8.19 -26.35 13.70
N TRP A 649 9.34 -25.97 14.27
CA TRP A 649 10.62 -25.91 13.58
C TRP A 649 11.57 -27.01 14.06
N GLU A 650 12.28 -27.60 13.10
CA GLU A 650 13.47 -28.42 13.33
C GLU A 650 14.67 -27.68 12.73
N VAL A 651 15.71 -27.48 13.54
CA VAL A 651 16.91 -26.73 13.18
C VAL A 651 18.11 -27.66 13.29
N ILE A 652 18.97 -27.64 12.27
CA ILE A 652 20.21 -28.39 12.21
C ILE A 652 21.37 -27.38 12.18
N PHE A 653 22.17 -27.36 13.23
CA PHE A 653 23.38 -26.54 13.35
C PHE A 653 24.58 -27.32 12.83
N PHE A 654 25.43 -26.70 12.00
CA PHE A 654 26.62 -27.30 11.38
C PHE A 654 27.89 -26.57 11.82
N GLU A 655 28.93 -27.35 12.12
CA GLU A 655 30.24 -26.82 12.53
C GLU A 655 31.00 -26.12 11.39
N GLY A 656 30.73 -26.50 10.12
CA GLY A 656 31.35 -25.90 8.95
C GLY A 656 30.37 -25.08 8.12
N LYS A 657 30.91 -24.16 7.31
CA LYS A 657 30.16 -23.41 6.29
C LYS A 657 29.51 -24.33 5.24
N ASN A 658 28.50 -23.82 4.56
CA ASN A 658 27.74 -24.51 3.50
C ASN A 658 27.16 -25.86 3.93
N PHE A 659 26.73 -25.98 5.19
CA PHE A 659 26.13 -27.19 5.77
C PHE A 659 27.09 -28.40 5.76
N THR A 660 28.36 -28.16 6.09
CA THR A 660 29.41 -29.19 6.16
C THR A 660 29.90 -29.40 7.60
N GLY A 661 30.67 -30.46 7.85
CA GLY A 661 31.21 -30.77 9.19
C GLY A 661 30.26 -31.57 10.09
N GLY A 662 30.52 -31.56 11.40
CA GLY A 662 29.63 -32.13 12.42
C GLY A 662 28.31 -31.37 12.49
N PHE A 663 27.23 -32.03 12.94
CA PHE A 663 25.90 -31.42 13.00
C PHE A 663 25.10 -31.79 14.25
N TYR A 664 24.21 -30.88 14.66
CA TYR A 664 23.36 -31.00 15.85
C TYR A 664 21.92 -30.60 15.50
N THR A 665 20.96 -31.51 15.69
CA THR A 665 19.53 -31.24 15.43
C THR A 665 18.79 -30.84 16.70
N ARG A 666 17.93 -29.84 16.61
CA ARG A 666 17.08 -29.34 17.70
C ARG A 666 15.67 -29.04 17.21
N ASN A 667 14.69 -29.36 18.03
CA ASN A 667 13.29 -29.02 17.79
C ASN A 667 12.88 -27.78 18.60
N SER A 668 11.67 -27.28 18.36
CA SER A 668 11.02 -26.19 19.10
C SER A 668 11.32 -26.18 20.59
N SER A 669 12.22 -25.28 21.00
CA SER A 669 12.73 -25.14 22.37
C SER A 669 13.59 -23.88 22.51
N SER A 670 13.69 -23.35 23.73
CA SER A 670 14.75 -22.43 24.15
C SER A 670 15.75 -23.21 24.99
N SER A 671 17.03 -23.20 24.63
CA SER A 671 18.06 -23.94 25.36
C SER A 671 19.47 -23.38 25.16
N TYR A 672 20.41 -23.89 25.95
CA TYR A 672 21.83 -23.59 25.82
C TYR A 672 22.49 -24.54 24.82
N ALA A 673 23.48 -24.05 24.08
CA ALA A 673 24.25 -24.85 23.12
C ALA A 673 25.39 -25.61 23.80
N SER A 674 25.15 -26.16 25.00
CA SER A 674 26.21 -26.71 25.85
C SER A 674 27.06 -27.81 25.20
N ASP A 675 26.52 -28.52 24.22
CA ASP A 675 27.19 -29.60 23.49
C ASP A 675 27.82 -29.16 22.16
N PHE A 676 27.62 -27.91 21.74
CA PHE A 676 28.20 -27.34 20.50
C PHE A 676 28.52 -25.83 20.61
N ASN A 677 28.84 -25.38 21.82
CA ASN A 677 29.10 -23.98 22.14
C ASN A 677 30.24 -23.44 21.28
N ASP A 678 30.07 -22.24 20.72
CA ASP A 678 31.10 -21.54 19.94
C ASP A 678 31.69 -22.36 18.77
N SER A 679 30.92 -23.29 18.20
CA SER A 679 31.42 -24.18 17.15
C SER A 679 30.67 -24.11 15.82
N ILE A 680 29.56 -23.37 15.75
CA ILE A 680 28.65 -23.38 14.61
C ILE A 680 28.99 -22.28 13.60
N GLU A 681 28.98 -22.65 12.32
CA GLU A 681 29.25 -21.75 11.19
C GLU A 681 28.12 -21.73 10.13
N SER A 682 27.21 -22.72 10.13
CA SER A 682 26.02 -22.68 9.26
C SER A 682 24.82 -23.41 9.87
N ILE A 683 23.61 -23.07 9.43
CA ILE A 683 22.35 -23.54 10.05
C ILE A 683 21.31 -23.86 8.97
N ARG A 684 20.75 -25.08 8.99
CA ARG A 684 19.62 -25.49 8.14
C ARG A 684 18.34 -25.54 8.96
N ILE A 685 17.24 -25.03 8.38
CA ILE A 685 15.93 -24.99 9.01
C ILE A 685 14.96 -25.84 8.19
N ASN A 686 14.31 -26.80 8.85
CA ASN A 686 13.22 -27.60 8.32
C ASN A 686 11.92 -27.16 9.02
N ARG A 687 10.90 -26.77 8.25
CA ARG A 687 9.59 -26.39 8.77
C ARG A 687 8.66 -27.61 8.68
N GLN A 688 8.10 -28.04 9.81
CA GLN A 688 7.16 -29.17 9.88
C GLN A 688 5.71 -28.73 9.69
#